data_AF-A0A832EKJ7-F1
#
_entry.id   AF-A0A832EKJ7-F1
#
_cell.length_a   1.000
_cell.length_b   1.000
_cell.length_c   1.000
_cell.angle_alpha   90.00
_cell.angle_beta   90.00
_cell.angle_gamma   90.00
#
_symmetry.space_group_name_H-M   'P 1'
#
loop_
_entity.id
_entity.type
_entity.pdbx_description
1 polymer ?
#
loop_
_entity_poly.entity_id
_entity_poly.type
_entity_poly.pdbx_seq_one_letter_code
_entity_poly.pdbx_strand_id
1 'polypeptide(L)'
;MPGPPGPTWRIHAVKPATAQSFPLTTRDAPYPSSAAPMVAKKGPSHAAFDPALAYRYRDVFLVLAYGGTKPCAPRLASALARLLSAEASSSPATLPPYAAAVLGSCPAMPFEVPSRESGLRGDPGSRLKPLPHDSSSDTPLGEESRSAEAGLPLAMYAAPSSAEAAALFRSAGLFVVLDPGPDLATWIAHALFWQVPVVSLPDSGIEALLGPARFQLSSRDPQLLAAVIRLFESDRALARTVAAAQRRRWPALFHEPPPDALRFLVDGPFESSYSLALVNREAARALERAHPGHVALDFLSRPPQYPLPAGDDPRLPPDVQRLAQRSHRAAPVDTVLWNSYPPYVSGRPGTLSVLHSYGWEETGYPEPFLRRFARCLDGVTVMSRAVQKILVDNGLPLPMRVVGLGTDHIHRTEFIPYEGDLGRSFRFLSISSAFPRKGLDVLLDAYGRAFTDGDDVSLVLKTFPNPHNDVAHHLEAFRRRFADPPHVVLIDGDLPDGMLLDLYRRCHAFVAPSRGEGFGLPLAEAMLLGLPVIATEGSGQADFCTPETAWLVPAHYAPARTHLSEPGSLWLEPDVDALARMMRRLVEASEAERASRCHAARRLVEAHFTWQAWAQRTEEALEAFRSPNPWRRQTIPMVWVSTWGGRCGIARYSQYLLHPLLQRDGAVDVRVLAPLWETPLRSDPDFVHRCWEGLDVAEAVVAEAQAHGAAVAVVQYHPAFFDVERLVAMTRGLHEAGVLVWITFHATRYVRRELAEAALNLAKAARLAVHSVDDVNFFKDLGLDHRTVLWPHGVPAASPRPLHEAKALFGLEGRRVLTTFGFLMPHKGVLPLLQAFRRLLGRFWDLFLVVATSQYPSDISAQHAQEVRDAISRMGLQRRTLFLTDFLEESAALALLQASDLIVYPYQSTEESSSAAVRFGIASGRPVACTPLPIFDDVDAVVHRLPGTDPEALAEGLEKLLADEGELTSRQAAQQRWIARNAWPAVADRFERVLRALLINPPEP
;
A
#
# COMPACT_ATOMS: atom_id res chain seq x y z
N MET A 1 27.09 -67.90 -3.44
CA MET A 1 25.68 -67.79 -3.85
C MET A 1 24.83 -67.85 -2.59
N PRO A 2 23.75 -67.07 -2.43
CA PRO A 2 23.04 -66.28 -3.45
C PRO A 2 22.83 -64.79 -3.07
N GLY A 3 22.58 -63.98 -4.08
CA GLY A 3 21.99 -62.64 -3.94
C GLY A 3 21.64 -62.05 -5.31
N PRO A 4 20.51 -62.45 -5.93
CA PRO A 4 19.94 -61.77 -7.09
C PRO A 4 18.86 -60.75 -6.64
N PRO A 5 18.15 -60.14 -7.60
CA PRO A 5 18.36 -58.82 -8.20
C PRO A 5 17.77 -57.66 -7.38
N GLY A 6 18.41 -56.48 -7.44
CA GLY A 6 17.92 -55.27 -6.78
C GLY A 6 16.58 -54.78 -7.36
N PRO A 7 15.62 -54.35 -6.51
CA PRO A 7 14.33 -53.84 -6.97
C PRO A 7 14.47 -52.42 -7.50
N THR A 8 13.98 -52.21 -8.72
CA THR A 8 13.57 -50.92 -9.28
C THR A 8 12.61 -50.18 -8.35
N TRP A 9 12.88 -48.90 -8.11
CA TRP A 9 11.88 -47.96 -7.57
C TRP A 9 11.71 -46.78 -8.52
N ARG A 10 10.49 -46.68 -9.07
CA ARG A 10 9.93 -45.53 -9.79
C ARG A 10 9.37 -44.54 -8.77
N ILE A 11 9.59 -43.24 -8.97
CA ILE A 11 8.84 -42.19 -8.25
C ILE A 11 7.67 -41.77 -9.13
N HIS A 12 6.46 -41.94 -8.60
CA HIS A 12 5.21 -41.48 -9.18
C HIS A 12 5.04 -39.97 -8.98
N ALA A 13 4.73 -39.25 -10.07
CA ALA A 13 4.22 -37.90 -9.99
C ALA A 13 2.80 -37.92 -9.38
N VAL A 14 2.61 -37.27 -8.24
CA VAL A 14 1.29 -36.96 -7.71
C VAL A 14 0.79 -35.72 -8.45
N LYS A 15 -0.24 -35.88 -9.28
CA LYS A 15 -1.01 -34.75 -9.82
C LYS A 15 -1.77 -34.07 -8.66
N PRO A 16 -1.67 -32.75 -8.46
CA PRO A 16 -2.68 -32.03 -7.72
C PRO A 16 -4.00 -32.06 -8.52
N ALA A 17 -5.10 -32.19 -7.79
CA ALA A 17 -6.45 -32.16 -8.33
C ALA A 17 -6.73 -30.86 -9.09
N THR A 18 -7.51 -31.00 -10.14
CA THR A 18 -8.08 -29.97 -11.01
C THR A 18 -8.64 -28.77 -10.26
N ALA A 19 -8.03 -27.59 -10.47
CA ALA A 19 -8.72 -26.31 -10.40
C ALA A 19 -9.13 -25.92 -11.83
N GLN A 20 -10.38 -25.51 -11.99
CA GLN A 20 -11.06 -25.24 -13.25
C GLN A 20 -10.30 -24.21 -14.11
N SER A 21 -10.09 -24.58 -15.37
CA SER A 21 -9.66 -23.70 -16.46
C SER A 21 -10.79 -22.76 -16.88
N PHE A 22 -10.51 -21.46 -16.96
CA PHE A 22 -11.22 -20.56 -17.87
C PHE A 22 -10.34 -20.35 -19.12
N PRO A 23 -10.89 -20.44 -20.36
CA PRO A 23 -10.09 -20.43 -21.57
C PRO A 23 -9.69 -19.00 -21.97
N LEU A 24 -8.38 -18.72 -22.00
CA LEU A 24 -7.82 -17.70 -22.87
C LEU A 24 -7.48 -18.38 -24.20
N THR A 25 -8.31 -18.19 -25.21
CA THR A 25 -8.03 -18.63 -26.57
C THR A 25 -7.22 -17.56 -27.29
N THR A 26 -5.91 -17.78 -27.42
CA THR A 26 -5.10 -17.23 -28.51
C THR A 26 -4.68 -18.38 -29.40
N ARG A 27 -5.21 -18.42 -30.64
CA ARG A 27 -4.78 -19.35 -31.68
C ARG A 27 -3.62 -18.73 -32.46
N ASP A 28 -2.69 -19.63 -32.84
CA ASP A 28 -1.64 -19.51 -33.87
C ASP A 28 -0.25 -18.95 -33.46
N ALA A 29 0.57 -19.79 -32.81
CA ALA A 29 1.84 -20.32 -33.33
C ALA A 29 2.53 -21.27 -32.30
N PRO A 30 3.29 -22.30 -32.73
CA PRO A 30 3.47 -23.56 -31.98
C PRO A 30 4.79 -23.63 -31.19
N TYR A 31 4.85 -24.37 -30.06
CA TYR A 31 5.95 -25.26 -29.59
C TYR A 31 5.66 -25.76 -28.14
N PRO A 32 6.07 -26.97 -27.72
CA PRO A 32 5.43 -27.68 -26.59
C PRO A 32 6.12 -27.57 -25.21
N SER A 33 5.25 -27.58 -24.19
CA SER A 33 5.33 -28.30 -22.89
C SER A 33 6.22 -27.85 -21.71
N SER A 34 5.56 -27.88 -20.54
CA SER A 34 6.02 -28.32 -19.19
C SER A 34 7.37 -27.85 -18.66
N ALA A 35 7.33 -27.00 -17.63
CA ALA A 35 8.48 -26.69 -16.79
C ALA A 35 8.85 -27.88 -15.88
N ALA A 36 9.80 -28.70 -16.34
CA ALA A 36 10.67 -29.52 -15.51
C ALA A 36 11.95 -28.72 -15.17
N PRO A 37 12.70 -29.06 -14.10
CA PRO A 37 13.97 -28.40 -13.80
C PRO A 37 14.95 -28.54 -14.97
N MET A 38 15.59 -27.44 -15.38
CA MET A 38 16.67 -27.47 -16.36
C MET A 38 17.90 -28.17 -15.76
N VAL A 39 18.18 -29.39 -16.22
CA VAL A 39 19.47 -30.06 -16.01
C VAL A 39 20.26 -29.93 -17.31
N ALA A 40 21.40 -29.24 -17.26
CA ALA A 40 22.33 -29.16 -18.39
C ALA A 40 22.94 -30.55 -18.67
N LYS A 41 22.80 -31.08 -19.88
CA LYS A 41 23.51 -32.29 -20.30
C LYS A 41 24.98 -31.95 -20.61
N LYS A 42 25.94 -32.61 -19.96
CA LYS A 42 27.36 -32.66 -20.36
C LYS A 42 27.72 -34.04 -20.89
N GLY A 43 28.50 -34.07 -21.99
CA GLY A 43 29.22 -35.25 -22.47
C GLY A 43 30.39 -35.64 -21.54
N PRO A 44 31.03 -36.79 -21.73
CA PRO A 44 31.88 -37.40 -20.72
C PRO A 44 33.32 -36.88 -20.82
N SER A 45 33.81 -36.15 -19.82
CA SER A 45 35.18 -36.28 -19.28
C SER A 45 35.46 -35.26 -18.18
N HIS A 46 36.12 -35.73 -17.11
CA HIS A 46 36.59 -35.03 -15.91
C HIS A 46 35.51 -34.56 -14.92
N ALA A 47 35.72 -34.92 -13.65
CA ALA A 47 34.84 -34.68 -12.51
C ALA A 47 34.48 -33.20 -12.39
N ALA A 48 33.36 -32.82 -12.99
CA ALA A 48 32.81 -31.48 -12.95
C ALA A 48 31.57 -31.48 -12.04
N PHE A 49 31.62 -30.61 -11.03
CA PHE A 49 30.53 -30.04 -10.23
C PHE A 49 29.09 -30.38 -10.66
N ASP A 50 28.27 -30.90 -9.74
CA ASP A 50 26.79 -30.97 -9.89
C ASP A 50 26.23 -29.62 -9.41
N PRO A 51 25.50 -28.85 -10.24
CA PRO A 51 25.38 -27.41 -10.09
C PRO A 51 24.59 -27.00 -8.83
N ALA A 52 24.91 -25.82 -8.31
CA ALA A 52 24.15 -25.18 -7.26
C ALA A 52 22.64 -25.20 -7.58
N LEU A 53 21.80 -25.63 -6.64
CA LEU A 53 20.35 -25.57 -6.79
C LEU A 53 19.90 -24.12 -6.59
N ALA A 54 19.44 -23.48 -7.67
CA ALA A 54 18.78 -22.19 -7.57
C ALA A 54 17.29 -22.39 -7.25
N TYR A 55 16.80 -21.75 -6.19
CA TYR A 55 15.42 -21.86 -5.73
C TYR A 55 14.79 -20.48 -5.58
N ARG A 56 13.60 -20.28 -6.12
CA ARG A 56 12.82 -19.06 -5.86
C ARG A 56 11.92 -19.29 -4.65
N TYR A 57 12.20 -18.61 -3.55
CA TYR A 57 11.32 -18.58 -2.38
C TYR A 57 10.69 -17.20 -2.27
N ARG A 58 9.37 -17.11 -2.49
CA ARG A 58 8.65 -15.84 -2.60
C ARG A 58 9.39 -14.88 -3.53
N ASP A 59 10.05 -13.88 -2.95
CA ASP A 59 10.71 -12.76 -3.61
C ASP A 59 12.25 -12.82 -3.55
N VAL A 60 12.80 -13.90 -2.97
CA VAL A 60 14.24 -14.13 -2.87
C VAL A 60 14.62 -15.27 -3.79
N PHE A 61 15.59 -15.00 -4.66
CA PHE A 61 16.29 -16.04 -5.41
C PHE A 61 17.46 -16.55 -4.55
N LEU A 62 17.36 -17.81 -4.13
CA LEU A 62 18.31 -18.51 -3.30
C LEU A 62 19.26 -19.31 -4.18
N VAL A 63 20.56 -19.19 -3.93
CA VAL A 63 21.56 -20.11 -4.50
C VAL A 63 21.98 -21.07 -3.39
N LEU A 64 21.81 -22.38 -3.59
CA LEU A 64 22.22 -23.40 -2.63
C LEU A 64 23.46 -24.13 -3.15
N ALA A 65 24.58 -24.07 -2.43
CA ALA A 65 25.79 -24.82 -2.76
C ALA A 65 25.98 -26.04 -1.82
N TYR A 66 26.27 -27.19 -2.42
CA TYR A 66 26.69 -28.42 -1.74
C TYR A 66 27.69 -29.18 -2.61
N GLY A 67 28.75 -29.72 -2.02
CA GLY A 67 29.94 -30.15 -2.77
C GLY A 67 30.35 -31.61 -2.66
N GLY A 68 29.47 -32.53 -2.25
CA GLY A 68 29.90 -33.92 -2.02
C GLY A 68 28.84 -34.98 -2.30
N THR A 69 29.31 -36.21 -2.46
CA THR A 69 28.55 -37.47 -2.53
C THR A 69 27.78 -37.82 -1.24
N LYS A 70 27.69 -36.88 -0.28
CA LYS A 70 27.01 -37.10 1.01
C LYS A 70 25.48 -37.11 0.80
N PRO A 71 24.78 -38.19 1.20
CA PRO A 71 23.34 -38.35 0.95
C PRO A 71 22.41 -37.41 1.75
N CYS A 72 22.97 -36.53 2.59
CA CYS A 72 22.22 -35.62 3.48
C CYS A 72 21.80 -34.29 2.83
N ALA A 73 22.57 -33.73 1.90
CA ALA A 73 22.27 -32.42 1.31
C ALA A 73 20.98 -32.38 0.45
N PRO A 74 20.69 -33.38 -0.41
CA PRO A 74 19.43 -33.41 -1.17
C PRO A 74 18.18 -33.56 -0.27
N ARG A 75 18.32 -34.29 0.85
CA ARG A 75 17.25 -34.46 1.84
C ARG A 75 16.96 -33.16 2.58
N LEU A 76 18.01 -32.41 2.95
CA LEU A 76 17.88 -31.11 3.59
C LEU A 76 17.26 -30.07 2.65
N ALA A 77 17.69 -30.01 1.39
CA ALA A 77 17.10 -29.14 0.37
C ALA A 77 15.61 -29.47 0.14
N SER A 78 15.24 -30.77 0.11
CA SER A 78 13.83 -31.21 0.01
C SER A 78 13.01 -30.87 1.25
N ALA A 79 13.58 -30.97 2.46
CA ALA A 79 12.91 -30.57 3.70
C ALA A 79 12.70 -29.05 3.74
N LEU A 80 13.72 -28.28 3.35
CA LEU A 80 13.67 -26.82 3.24
C LEU A 80 12.59 -26.38 2.25
N ALA A 81 12.54 -26.97 1.05
CA ALA A 81 11.52 -26.67 0.06
C ALA A 81 10.09 -26.92 0.59
N ARG A 82 9.89 -27.99 1.37
CA ARG A 82 8.59 -28.28 2.02
C ARG A 82 8.23 -27.25 3.09
N LEU A 83 9.15 -26.89 3.97
CA LEU A 83 8.93 -25.89 5.02
C LEU A 83 8.61 -24.51 4.44
N LEU A 84 9.34 -24.13 3.39
CA LEU A 84 9.13 -22.88 2.68
C LEU A 84 7.80 -22.88 1.89
N SER A 85 7.34 -24.03 1.39
CA SER A 85 6.08 -24.14 0.62
C SER A 85 4.82 -24.24 1.50
N ALA A 86 4.88 -24.89 2.66
CA ALA A 86 3.72 -25.15 3.53
C ALA A 86 3.07 -23.86 4.11
N GLU A 87 3.84 -22.78 4.24
CA GLU A 87 3.37 -21.48 4.75
C GLU A 87 3.09 -20.45 3.64
N ALA A 88 3.36 -20.78 2.37
CA ALA A 88 2.91 -19.94 1.25
C ALA A 88 1.38 -20.06 1.03
N SER A 89 0.78 -21.12 1.57
CA SER A 89 -0.65 -21.44 1.51
C SER A 89 -1.45 -21.04 2.76
N SER A 90 -0.83 -20.49 3.81
CA SER A 90 -1.52 -20.07 5.04
C SER A 90 -1.42 -18.56 5.30
N SER A 91 -2.58 -17.97 5.63
CA SER A 91 -2.75 -16.61 6.16
C SER A 91 -1.86 -16.38 7.40
N PRO A 92 -1.47 -15.15 7.77
CA PRO A 92 -0.40 -14.91 8.72
C PRO A 92 -0.83 -15.29 10.15
N ALA A 93 -0.44 -16.48 10.58
CA ALA A 93 -0.50 -16.90 11.98
C ALA A 93 0.94 -16.94 12.53
N THR A 94 1.16 -16.12 13.56
CA THR A 94 2.15 -16.25 14.66
C THR A 94 3.36 -17.17 14.42
N LEU A 95 4.55 -16.55 14.40
CA LEU A 95 5.83 -17.25 14.60
C LEU A 95 5.77 -18.17 15.84
N PRO A 96 6.28 -19.41 15.78
CA PRO A 96 6.45 -20.24 16.96
C PRO A 96 7.39 -19.58 17.98
N PRO A 97 7.12 -19.70 19.30
CA PRO A 97 7.88 -19.04 20.37
C PRO A 97 9.37 -19.44 20.49
N TYR A 98 9.86 -20.37 19.67
CA TYR A 98 11.26 -20.81 19.68
C TYR A 98 12.26 -19.85 18.99
N ALA A 99 11.79 -18.83 18.25
CA ALA A 99 12.69 -17.86 17.61
C ALA A 99 13.33 -16.84 18.57
N ALA A 100 12.75 -16.63 19.76
CA ALA A 100 13.28 -15.70 20.77
C ALA A 100 14.50 -16.27 21.53
N ALA A 101 14.70 -17.58 21.52
CA ALA A 101 15.75 -18.24 22.32
C ALA A 101 17.14 -18.28 21.65
N VAL A 102 17.25 -17.97 20.36
CA VAL A 102 18.54 -18.02 19.62
C VAL A 102 19.27 -16.66 19.62
N LEU A 103 18.62 -15.58 20.03
CA LEU A 103 19.23 -14.25 20.17
C LEU A 103 19.87 -14.00 21.56
N GLY A 104 19.76 -14.95 22.49
CA GLY A 104 20.23 -14.82 23.88
C GLY A 104 21.67 -15.29 24.15
N SER A 105 22.45 -15.66 23.14
CA SER A 105 23.79 -16.25 23.35
C SER A 105 24.83 -15.87 22.28
N CYS A 106 24.79 -14.62 21.81
CA CYS A 106 25.97 -13.97 21.22
C CYS A 106 26.63 -13.09 22.30
N PRO A 107 27.90 -13.33 22.69
CA PRO A 107 28.63 -12.38 23.50
C PRO A 107 28.78 -11.08 22.71
N ALA A 108 28.45 -9.96 23.34
CA ALA A 108 28.66 -8.62 22.79
C ALA A 108 30.12 -8.45 22.35
N MET A 109 30.33 -8.19 21.06
CA MET A 109 31.60 -7.66 20.56
C MET A 109 31.68 -6.18 20.97
N PRO A 110 32.75 -5.73 21.64
CA PRO A 110 32.92 -4.32 21.96
C PRO A 110 33.29 -3.56 20.67
N PHE A 111 32.40 -2.70 20.20
CA PHE A 111 32.71 -1.66 19.23
C PHE A 111 32.95 -0.36 20.02
N GLU A 112 34.21 0.05 20.17
CA GLU A 112 34.53 1.42 20.58
C GLU A 112 34.34 2.36 19.39
N VAL A 113 33.43 3.32 19.57
CA VAL A 113 33.28 4.51 18.72
C VAL A 113 34.13 5.61 19.36
N PRO A 114 35.10 6.24 18.67
CA PRO A 114 35.81 7.38 19.23
C PRO A 114 34.84 8.58 19.30
N SER A 115 34.41 8.94 20.50
CA SER A 115 33.70 10.19 20.75
C SER A 115 34.67 11.36 20.63
N ARG A 116 34.39 12.27 19.68
CA ARG A 116 34.88 13.64 19.73
C ARG A 116 33.82 14.47 20.44
N GLU A 117 34.05 14.82 21.69
CA GLU A 117 33.42 16.02 22.26
C GLU A 117 34.42 16.89 23.01
N SER A 118 34.23 18.17 22.75
CA SER A 118 34.77 19.39 23.32
C SER A 118 35.00 19.39 24.84
N GLY A 119 36.10 20.00 25.26
CA GLY A 119 36.30 20.48 26.63
C GLY A 119 37.03 21.82 26.63
N LEU A 120 36.28 22.91 26.85
CA LEU A 120 36.79 24.23 27.21
C LEU A 120 36.65 24.43 28.73
N ARG A 121 37.76 24.84 29.35
CA ARG A 121 37.94 25.61 30.60
C ARG A 121 37.68 24.96 31.97
N GLY A 122 38.75 24.94 32.77
CA GLY A 122 38.72 25.43 34.17
C GLY A 122 39.39 24.57 35.25
N ASP A 123 40.73 24.62 35.34
CA ASP A 123 41.62 24.88 36.51
C ASP A 123 41.23 24.46 37.97
N PRO A 124 42.16 24.44 38.97
CA PRO A 124 43.47 23.76 39.10
C PRO A 124 43.65 22.98 40.44
N GLY A 125 44.77 22.25 40.54
CA GLY A 125 45.43 21.86 41.81
C GLY A 125 45.42 20.34 42.04
N SER A 126 46.49 19.65 42.40
CA SER A 126 47.80 20.05 42.91
C SER A 126 48.78 18.87 42.78
N ARG A 127 50.01 19.18 42.36
CA ARG A 127 51.31 18.61 42.78
C ARG A 127 51.36 17.12 43.19
N LEU A 128 52.15 16.33 42.46
CA LEU A 128 53.48 15.88 42.91
C LEU A 128 54.24 15.16 41.77
N LYS A 129 55.50 15.59 41.59
CA LYS A 129 56.61 15.10 40.75
C LYS A 129 57.40 13.99 41.52
N PRO A 130 58.54 13.44 41.05
CA PRO A 130 58.95 13.00 39.69
C PRO A 130 59.86 11.72 39.65
N LEU A 131 60.01 11.10 38.45
CA LEU A 131 61.25 10.50 37.85
C LEU A 131 62.02 9.35 38.59
N PRO A 132 63.05 8.66 38.02
CA PRO A 132 63.67 8.76 36.67
C PRO A 132 64.15 7.45 35.94
N HIS A 133 64.61 7.63 34.68
CA HIS A 133 65.82 7.08 33.96
C HIS A 133 65.95 5.57 33.61
N ASP A 134 66.03 5.24 32.31
CA ASP A 134 67.24 4.85 31.49
C ASP A 134 67.61 3.35 31.64
N SER A 135 68.20 2.61 30.71
CA SER A 135 68.55 2.72 29.29
C SER A 135 69.12 1.35 28.84
N SER A 136 68.91 0.99 27.56
CA SER A 136 69.80 0.26 26.60
C SER A 136 70.62 -1.03 26.92
N SER A 137 70.80 -1.81 25.82
CA SER A 137 71.81 -2.89 25.51
C SER A 137 71.47 -4.31 25.97
N ASP A 138 71.69 -5.43 25.26
CA ASP A 138 72.21 -5.76 23.92
C ASP A 138 71.81 -7.25 23.60
N THR A 139 71.56 -7.54 22.32
CA THR A 139 71.64 -8.81 21.48
C THR A 139 71.99 -10.21 22.08
N PRO A 140 71.85 -11.32 21.29
CA PRO A 140 70.67 -12.00 20.73
C PRO A 140 70.63 -13.49 21.17
N LEU A 141 69.61 -14.30 20.81
CA LEU A 141 69.65 -15.77 20.58
C LEU A 141 68.23 -16.36 20.63
N GLY A 142 67.92 -17.24 19.66
CA GLY A 142 66.93 -18.31 19.86
C GLY A 142 65.74 -18.32 18.91
N GLU A 143 65.88 -19.07 17.83
CA GLU A 143 64.85 -19.51 16.89
C GLU A 143 63.63 -20.18 17.56
N GLU A 144 62.42 -19.84 17.09
CA GLU A 144 61.46 -20.76 16.43
C GLU A 144 60.02 -20.24 16.60
N SER A 145 59.55 -19.44 15.64
CA SER A 145 58.12 -19.26 15.39
C SER A 145 57.87 -19.06 13.89
N ARG A 146 57.78 -20.17 13.15
CA ARG A 146 57.12 -20.16 11.84
C ARG A 146 55.62 -20.09 12.07
N SER A 147 55.09 -18.87 12.09
CA SER A 147 53.70 -18.57 11.79
C SER A 147 53.40 -19.00 10.34
N ALA A 148 52.63 -20.08 10.20
CA ALA A 148 52.00 -20.44 8.93
C ALA A 148 50.81 -19.50 8.69
N GLU A 149 51.08 -18.23 8.37
CA GLU A 149 50.13 -17.43 7.60
C GLU A 149 50.18 -17.96 6.16
N ALA A 150 49.24 -18.87 5.85
CA ALA A 150 48.98 -19.28 4.48
C ALA A 150 48.41 -18.08 3.70
N GLY A 151 49.32 -17.27 3.14
CA GLY A 151 49.02 -16.41 2.02
C GLY A 151 48.61 -17.27 0.83
N LEU A 152 47.31 -17.47 0.63
CA LEU A 152 46.78 -17.96 -0.63
C LEU A 152 47.00 -16.87 -1.69
N PRO A 153 47.60 -17.17 -2.87
CA PRO A 153 47.83 -16.17 -3.89
C PRO A 153 46.50 -15.65 -4.45
N LEU A 154 46.13 -14.42 -4.09
CA LEU A 154 44.94 -13.71 -4.58
C LEU A 154 44.88 -13.60 -6.12
N ALA A 155 46.01 -13.74 -6.81
CA ALA A 155 46.10 -13.72 -8.27
C ALA A 155 45.41 -14.90 -8.97
N MET A 156 45.10 -16.01 -8.26
CA MET A 156 44.34 -17.13 -8.84
C MET A 156 42.82 -16.90 -8.91
N TYR A 157 42.30 -15.86 -8.26
CA TYR A 157 40.87 -15.54 -8.21
C TYR A 157 40.51 -14.31 -9.07
N ALA A 158 41.14 -14.18 -10.24
CA ALA A 158 40.74 -13.19 -11.24
C ALA A 158 39.24 -13.32 -11.57
N ALA A 159 38.56 -12.18 -11.72
CA ALA A 159 37.14 -12.07 -12.07
C ALA A 159 36.77 -12.88 -13.36
N PRO A 160 35.49 -13.24 -13.55
CA PRO A 160 34.95 -14.60 -13.72
C PRO A 160 35.57 -15.44 -14.86
N SER A 161 35.92 -16.70 -14.56
CA SER A 161 36.14 -17.75 -15.57
C SER A 161 34.87 -18.56 -15.91
N SER A 162 33.73 -18.36 -15.24
CA SER A 162 32.45 -19.03 -15.60
C SER A 162 31.28 -18.05 -15.73
N ALA A 163 30.76 -17.90 -16.94
CA ALA A 163 29.56 -17.10 -17.23
C ALA A 163 28.31 -17.59 -16.47
N GLU A 164 28.27 -18.87 -16.11
CA GLU A 164 27.18 -19.54 -15.40
C GLU A 164 27.03 -19.02 -13.96
N ALA A 165 28.12 -18.87 -13.20
CA ALA A 165 28.06 -18.37 -11.82
C ALA A 165 27.66 -16.89 -11.77
N ALA A 166 28.16 -16.07 -12.71
CA ALA A 166 27.78 -14.67 -12.83
C ALA A 166 26.29 -14.50 -13.19
N ALA A 167 25.74 -15.35 -14.05
CA ALA A 167 24.31 -15.35 -14.38
C ALA A 167 23.44 -15.72 -13.17
N LEU A 168 23.86 -16.68 -12.36
CA LEU A 168 23.13 -17.12 -11.15
C LEU A 168 23.07 -16.03 -10.07
N PHE A 169 24.19 -15.38 -9.78
CA PHE A 169 24.24 -14.39 -8.70
C PHE A 169 23.70 -13.01 -9.09
N ARG A 170 23.51 -12.74 -10.39
CA ARG A 170 22.93 -11.47 -10.87
C ARG A 170 21.56 -11.18 -10.26
N SER A 171 20.73 -12.20 -10.08
CA SER A 171 19.38 -12.08 -9.51
C SER A 171 19.27 -12.60 -8.07
N ALA A 172 20.35 -13.16 -7.51
CA ALA A 172 20.34 -13.79 -6.21
C ALA A 172 20.17 -12.76 -5.08
N GLY A 173 19.33 -13.13 -4.09
CA GLY A 173 19.13 -12.32 -2.89
C GLY A 173 19.84 -12.88 -1.65
N LEU A 174 20.24 -14.15 -1.67
CA LEU A 174 20.95 -14.83 -0.59
C LEU A 174 21.66 -16.08 -1.13
N PHE A 175 22.90 -16.30 -0.69
CA PHE A 175 23.69 -17.50 -1.00
C PHE A 175 23.77 -18.38 0.25
N VAL A 176 23.31 -19.63 0.15
CA VAL A 176 23.34 -20.58 1.27
C VAL A 176 24.31 -21.71 0.97
N VAL A 177 25.33 -21.87 1.82
CA VAL A 177 26.32 -22.93 1.75
C VAL A 177 25.92 -24.06 2.69
N LEU A 178 25.44 -25.17 2.12
CA LEU A 178 24.98 -26.33 2.87
C LEU A 178 26.14 -27.26 3.26
N ASP A 179 27.10 -27.46 2.36
CA ASP A 179 28.31 -28.26 2.56
C ASP A 179 29.47 -27.71 1.73
N PRO A 180 30.74 -27.89 2.17
CA PRO A 180 31.91 -27.43 1.42
C PRO A 180 32.04 -28.21 0.10
N GLY A 181 32.47 -27.52 -0.96
CA GLY A 181 32.75 -28.10 -2.27
C GLY A 181 34.03 -27.54 -2.90
N PRO A 182 34.53 -28.16 -3.98
CA PRO A 182 35.62 -27.58 -4.75
C PRO A 182 35.20 -26.17 -5.24
N ASP A 183 36.15 -25.24 -5.25
CA ASP A 183 35.93 -23.84 -5.69
C ASP A 183 34.96 -22.99 -4.86
N LEU A 184 34.61 -23.39 -3.63
CA LEU A 184 33.75 -22.59 -2.72
C LEU A 184 34.22 -21.13 -2.59
N ALA A 185 35.54 -20.90 -2.55
CA ALA A 185 36.13 -19.57 -2.53
C ALA A 185 35.74 -18.71 -3.74
N THR A 186 35.67 -19.30 -4.94
CA THR A 186 35.25 -18.65 -6.18
C THR A 186 33.76 -18.29 -6.15
N TRP A 187 32.91 -19.20 -5.65
CA TRP A 187 31.47 -18.93 -5.48
C TRP A 187 31.19 -17.85 -4.44
N ILE A 188 31.92 -17.83 -3.32
CA ILE A 188 31.85 -16.76 -2.34
C ILE A 188 32.34 -15.44 -2.94
N ALA A 189 33.45 -15.44 -3.69
CA ALA A 189 33.89 -14.26 -4.43
C ALA A 189 32.80 -13.71 -5.35
N HIS A 190 32.11 -14.58 -6.10
CA HIS A 190 30.98 -14.17 -6.95
C HIS A 190 29.82 -13.63 -6.14
N ALA A 191 29.37 -14.32 -5.08
CA ALA A 191 28.31 -13.82 -4.23
C ALA A 191 28.63 -12.43 -3.67
N LEU A 192 29.84 -12.23 -3.13
CA LEU A 192 30.29 -10.95 -2.57
C LEU A 192 30.47 -9.85 -3.63
N PHE A 193 30.94 -10.20 -4.83
CA PHE A 193 31.03 -9.28 -5.98
C PHE A 193 29.63 -8.74 -6.37
N TRP A 194 28.62 -9.59 -6.32
CA TRP A 194 27.22 -9.20 -6.56
C TRP A 194 26.48 -8.68 -5.30
N GLN A 195 27.19 -8.48 -4.18
CA GLN A 195 26.63 -8.04 -2.88
C GLN A 195 25.54 -8.97 -2.31
N VAL A 196 25.64 -10.26 -2.61
CA VAL A 196 24.75 -11.30 -2.10
C VAL A 196 25.31 -11.80 -0.77
N PRO A 197 24.55 -11.69 0.34
CA PRO A 197 25.01 -12.20 1.63
C PRO A 197 25.16 -13.72 1.58
N VAL A 198 26.18 -14.22 2.27
CA VAL A 198 26.46 -15.65 2.38
C VAL A 198 26.08 -16.15 3.77
N VAL A 199 25.18 -17.13 3.82
CA VAL A 199 24.79 -17.85 5.04
C VAL A 199 25.27 -19.28 4.92
N SER A 200 25.78 -19.85 6.01
CA SER A 200 26.26 -21.23 5.99
C SER A 200 25.76 -22.06 7.17
N LEU A 201 25.80 -23.37 6.98
CA LEU A 201 25.60 -24.36 8.05
C LEU A 201 26.91 -24.69 8.77
N PRO A 202 26.87 -25.35 9.94
CA PRO A 202 28.07 -25.89 10.59
C PRO A 202 28.91 -26.78 9.67
N ASP A 203 30.23 -26.71 9.84
CA ASP A 203 31.25 -27.49 9.12
C ASP A 203 31.26 -27.25 7.60
N SER A 204 30.84 -26.05 7.17
CA SER A 204 30.76 -25.64 5.77
C SER A 204 32.10 -25.16 5.18
N GLY A 205 33.13 -25.03 6.00
CA GLY A 205 34.45 -24.54 5.59
C GLY A 205 34.49 -23.02 5.33
N ILE A 206 33.38 -22.31 5.60
CA ILE A 206 33.31 -20.85 5.43
C ILE A 206 34.13 -20.12 6.50
N GLU A 207 34.38 -20.76 7.63
CA GLU A 207 35.12 -20.23 8.77
C GLU A 207 36.52 -19.77 8.34
N ALA A 208 37.17 -20.54 7.48
CA ALA A 208 38.48 -20.23 6.91
C ALA A 208 38.44 -19.05 5.92
N LEU A 209 37.30 -18.79 5.26
CA LEU A 209 37.17 -17.81 4.18
C LEU A 209 36.63 -16.45 4.65
N LEU A 210 35.62 -16.44 5.54
CA LEU A 210 34.97 -15.22 6.05
C LEU A 210 35.31 -14.88 7.50
N GLY A 211 35.87 -15.81 8.28
CA GLY A 211 36.31 -15.58 9.65
C GLY A 211 35.22 -14.97 10.55
N PRO A 212 35.46 -13.85 11.26
CA PRO A 212 34.48 -13.24 12.16
C PRO A 212 33.29 -12.58 11.43
N ALA A 213 33.38 -12.33 10.12
CA ALA A 213 32.28 -11.77 9.33
C ALA A 213 31.29 -12.85 8.82
N ARG A 214 31.50 -14.12 9.18
CA ARG A 214 30.64 -15.22 8.75
C ARG A 214 29.25 -15.11 9.40
N PHE A 215 28.21 -15.39 8.61
CA PHE A 215 26.86 -15.62 9.13
C PHE A 215 26.59 -17.13 9.09
N GLN A 216 26.89 -17.81 10.21
CA GLN A 216 26.83 -19.26 10.30
C GLN A 216 25.79 -19.69 11.33
N LEU A 217 24.94 -20.65 10.95
CA LEU A 217 23.95 -21.21 11.86
C LEU A 217 24.62 -22.15 12.87
N SER A 218 24.06 -22.23 14.08
CA SER A 218 24.55 -23.09 15.15
C SER A 218 24.22 -24.58 14.94
N SER A 219 23.27 -24.89 14.05
CA SER A 219 22.82 -26.25 13.78
C SER A 219 22.49 -26.45 12.29
N ARG A 220 22.38 -27.72 11.88
CA ARG A 220 21.89 -28.13 10.55
C ARG A 220 20.36 -28.29 10.51
N ASP A 221 19.62 -27.65 11.42
CA ASP A 221 18.16 -27.73 11.48
C ASP A 221 17.51 -26.97 10.31
N PRO A 222 16.72 -27.65 9.44
CA PRO A 222 16.03 -27.00 8.34
C PRO A 222 15.01 -25.94 8.78
N GLN A 223 14.44 -26.01 9.99
CA GLN A 223 13.52 -24.99 10.50
C GLN A 223 14.25 -23.68 10.82
N LEU A 224 15.43 -23.77 11.45
CA LEU A 224 16.28 -22.61 11.73
C LEU A 224 16.78 -21.99 10.41
N LEU A 225 17.22 -22.80 9.45
CA LEU A 225 17.63 -22.30 8.13
C LEU A 225 16.47 -21.60 7.42
N ALA A 226 15.25 -22.16 7.45
CA ALA A 226 14.07 -21.51 6.92
C ALA A 226 13.77 -20.19 7.63
N ALA A 227 13.93 -20.11 8.95
CA ALA A 227 13.75 -18.88 9.72
C ALA A 227 14.76 -17.80 9.34
N VAL A 228 16.04 -18.16 9.13
CA VAL A 228 17.07 -17.22 8.68
C VAL A 228 16.83 -16.77 7.25
N ILE A 229 16.45 -17.67 6.34
CA ILE A 229 16.06 -17.28 4.98
C ILE A 229 14.89 -16.28 5.02
N ARG A 230 13.88 -16.51 5.87
CA ARG A 230 12.79 -15.56 6.11
C ARG A 230 13.27 -14.24 6.70
N LEU A 231 14.27 -14.26 7.59
CA LEU A 231 14.84 -13.04 8.17
C LEU A 231 15.57 -12.21 7.11
N PHE A 232 16.41 -12.81 6.28
CA PHE A 232 17.09 -12.11 5.18
C PHE A 232 16.14 -11.66 4.07
N GLU A 233 15.03 -12.38 3.88
CA GLU A 233 13.94 -11.97 3.00
C GLU A 233 13.20 -10.74 3.55
N SER A 234 12.93 -10.71 4.85
CA SER A 234 12.13 -9.69 5.51
C SER A 234 12.92 -8.45 6.00
N ASP A 235 14.23 -8.57 6.21
CA ASP A 235 15.13 -7.50 6.65
C ASP A 235 16.30 -7.33 5.66
N ARG A 236 16.08 -6.52 4.63
CA ARG A 236 17.11 -6.22 3.63
C ARG A 236 18.23 -5.34 4.17
N ALA A 237 17.99 -4.56 5.23
CA ALA A 237 19.04 -3.79 5.88
C ALA A 237 20.05 -4.72 6.56
N LEU A 238 19.58 -5.79 7.21
CA LEU A 238 20.41 -6.88 7.71
C LEU A 238 21.18 -7.54 6.56
N ALA A 239 20.48 -7.91 5.47
CA ALA A 239 21.10 -8.55 4.31
C ALA A 239 22.26 -7.72 3.73
N ARG A 240 22.07 -6.40 3.56
CA ARG A 240 23.11 -5.46 3.10
C ARG A 240 24.24 -5.34 4.12
N THR A 241 23.92 -5.22 5.41
CA THR A 241 24.92 -5.12 6.48
C THR A 241 25.83 -6.34 6.52
N VAL A 242 25.23 -7.54 6.43
CA VAL A 242 25.96 -8.80 6.39
C VAL A 242 26.82 -8.90 5.13
N ALA A 243 26.27 -8.62 3.94
CA ALA A 243 27.03 -8.64 2.70
C ALA A 243 28.21 -7.65 2.71
N ALA A 244 28.00 -6.43 3.23
CA ALA A 244 29.03 -5.41 3.36
C ALA A 244 30.14 -5.84 4.34
N ALA A 245 29.76 -6.39 5.50
CA ALA A 245 30.73 -6.92 6.47
C ALA A 245 31.57 -8.06 5.89
N GLN A 246 30.94 -8.98 5.14
CA GLN A 246 31.62 -10.09 4.48
C GLN A 246 32.56 -9.61 3.38
N ARG A 247 32.15 -8.61 2.59
CA ARG A 247 32.99 -8.01 1.53
C ARG A 247 34.24 -7.34 2.10
N ARG A 248 34.14 -6.66 3.25
CA ARG A 248 35.29 -6.01 3.93
C ARG A 248 36.40 -6.99 4.33
N ARG A 249 36.10 -8.29 4.43
CA ARG A 249 37.12 -9.31 4.71
C ARG A 249 38.10 -9.52 3.55
N TRP A 250 37.68 -9.19 2.33
CA TRP A 250 38.39 -9.44 1.07
C TRP A 250 38.73 -8.11 0.35
N PRO A 251 39.37 -7.13 1.02
CA PRO A 251 39.50 -5.77 0.48
C PRO A 251 40.34 -5.73 -0.81
N ALA A 252 41.34 -6.62 -0.94
CA ALA A 252 42.16 -6.78 -2.13
C ALA A 252 41.40 -7.18 -3.41
N LEU A 253 40.19 -7.74 -3.31
CA LEU A 253 39.33 -8.06 -4.46
C LEU A 253 38.40 -6.90 -4.85
N PHE A 254 38.31 -5.86 -4.03
CA PHE A 254 37.26 -4.84 -4.12
C PHE A 254 37.77 -3.40 -3.85
N HIS A 255 39.08 -3.16 -3.89
CA HIS A 255 39.73 -1.92 -3.41
C HIS A 255 39.44 -0.66 -4.24
N GLU A 256 38.99 -0.80 -5.49
CA GLU A 256 38.46 0.29 -6.30
C GLU A 256 37.15 -0.16 -6.97
N PRO A 257 36.11 0.70 -7.05
CA PRO A 257 35.00 0.41 -7.96
C PRO A 257 35.60 0.27 -9.36
N PRO A 258 35.29 -0.80 -10.11
CA PRO A 258 35.79 -0.92 -11.47
C PRO A 258 35.42 0.34 -12.27
N PRO A 259 36.23 0.74 -13.27
CA PRO A 259 35.91 1.88 -14.14
C PRO A 259 34.49 1.83 -14.73
N ASP A 260 33.96 0.62 -14.87
CA ASP A 260 32.62 0.30 -15.38
C ASP A 260 31.53 0.21 -14.29
N ALA A 261 31.78 0.72 -13.07
CA ALA A 261 30.79 0.70 -11.99
C ALA A 261 29.57 1.55 -12.37
N LEU A 262 28.39 0.95 -12.22
CA LEU A 262 27.13 1.64 -12.51
C LEU A 262 26.73 2.50 -11.33
N ARG A 263 26.41 3.76 -11.63
CA ARG A 263 25.75 4.66 -10.68
C ARG A 263 24.27 4.32 -10.57
N PHE A 264 23.62 4.03 -11.70
CA PHE A 264 22.19 3.75 -11.77
C PHE A 264 21.87 2.46 -12.53
N LEU A 265 20.97 1.65 -11.97
CA LEU A 265 20.25 0.61 -12.68
C LEU A 265 18.75 0.95 -12.63
N VAL A 266 18.15 1.22 -13.79
CA VAL A 266 16.70 1.31 -13.94
C VAL A 266 16.18 -0.11 -14.20
N ASP A 267 15.32 -0.61 -13.32
CA ASP A 267 14.81 -1.98 -13.35
C ASP A 267 13.28 -2.01 -13.47
N GLY A 268 12.79 -2.49 -14.61
CA GLY A 268 11.37 -2.53 -14.95
C GLY A 268 11.14 -2.83 -16.43
N PRO A 269 9.88 -2.99 -16.89
CA PRO A 269 9.61 -3.22 -18.31
C PRO A 269 10.14 -2.03 -19.12
N PHE A 270 10.72 -2.30 -20.29
CA PHE A 270 11.21 -1.29 -21.23
C PHE A 270 10.97 -1.67 -22.69
N GLU A 271 10.47 -2.87 -22.93
CA GLU A 271 10.39 -3.51 -24.24
C GLU A 271 9.08 -3.27 -24.99
N SER A 272 8.04 -2.75 -24.32
CA SER A 272 6.69 -2.60 -24.88
C SER A 272 6.32 -1.15 -25.21
N SER A 273 5.19 -0.96 -25.90
CA SER A 273 4.54 0.32 -26.17
C SER A 273 3.82 0.91 -24.94
N TYR A 274 3.75 0.18 -23.82
CA TYR A 274 3.05 0.62 -22.62
C TYR A 274 3.75 1.83 -21.96
N SER A 275 2.98 2.74 -21.38
CA SER A 275 3.50 3.99 -20.81
C SER A 275 4.56 3.78 -19.74
N LEU A 276 4.48 2.69 -18.95
CA LEU A 276 5.49 2.36 -17.96
C LEU A 276 6.85 2.04 -18.60
N ALA A 277 6.84 1.37 -19.75
CA ALA A 277 8.05 1.07 -20.50
C ALA A 277 8.66 2.33 -21.11
N LEU A 278 7.83 3.26 -21.60
CA LEU A 278 8.26 4.59 -22.00
C LEU A 278 8.96 5.33 -20.85
N VAL A 279 8.33 5.37 -19.66
CA VAL A 279 8.89 6.03 -18.47
C VAL A 279 10.25 5.44 -18.10
N ASN A 280 10.42 4.12 -18.12
CA ASN A 280 11.70 3.48 -17.79
C ASN A 280 12.79 3.77 -18.83
N ARG A 281 12.46 3.72 -20.13
CA ARG A 281 13.40 4.11 -21.20
C ARG A 281 13.85 5.56 -21.05
N GLU A 282 12.91 6.46 -20.80
CA GLU A 282 13.18 7.88 -20.73
C GLU A 282 13.89 8.31 -19.45
N ALA A 283 13.56 7.68 -18.31
CA ALA A 283 14.32 7.81 -17.07
C ALA A 283 15.79 7.40 -17.27
N ALA A 284 16.02 6.24 -17.90
CA ALA A 284 17.37 5.76 -18.17
C ALA A 284 18.14 6.69 -19.13
N ARG A 285 17.48 7.19 -20.18
CA ARG A 285 18.05 8.19 -21.10
C ARG A 285 18.39 9.50 -20.41
N ALA A 286 17.53 9.98 -19.52
CA ALA A 286 17.75 11.21 -18.77
C ALA A 286 18.97 11.10 -17.85
N LEU A 287 19.07 10.00 -17.11
CA LEU A 287 20.23 9.72 -16.26
C LEU A 287 21.49 9.49 -17.08
N GLU A 288 21.42 8.83 -18.24
CA GLU A 288 22.60 8.63 -19.11
C GLU A 288 23.11 9.95 -19.68
N ARG A 289 22.24 10.94 -19.94
CA ARG A 289 22.70 12.29 -20.31
C ARG A 289 23.43 12.99 -19.18
N ALA A 290 22.97 12.80 -17.93
CA ALA A 290 23.60 13.39 -16.74
C ALA A 290 24.87 12.64 -16.31
N HIS A 291 24.92 11.33 -16.51
CA HIS A 291 26.01 10.43 -16.10
C HIS A 291 26.40 9.45 -17.22
N PRO A 292 26.99 9.94 -18.32
CA PRO A 292 27.31 9.10 -19.49
C PRO A 292 28.16 7.90 -19.11
N GLY A 293 27.78 6.70 -19.56
CA GLY A 293 28.52 5.47 -19.29
C GLY A 293 28.17 4.77 -17.96
N HIS A 294 27.44 5.42 -17.06
CA HIS A 294 27.20 4.92 -15.70
C HIS A 294 25.76 4.46 -15.42
N VAL A 295 24.93 4.34 -16.46
CA VAL A 295 23.51 3.93 -16.34
C VAL A 295 23.26 2.60 -17.05
N ALA A 296 22.48 1.70 -16.46
CA ALA A 296 21.97 0.53 -17.14
C ALA A 296 20.45 0.44 -17.01
N LEU A 297 19.86 -0.33 -17.92
CA LEU A 297 18.44 -0.63 -17.96
C LEU A 297 18.27 -2.15 -17.97
N ASP A 298 17.39 -2.71 -17.14
CA ASP A 298 17.12 -4.15 -17.13
C ASP A 298 15.68 -4.40 -16.63
N PHE A 299 15.25 -5.66 -16.63
CA PHE A 299 13.99 -6.08 -16.00
C PHE A 299 14.23 -7.37 -15.20
N LEU A 300 15.08 -7.28 -14.17
CA LEU A 300 15.45 -8.40 -13.30
C LEU A 300 14.31 -8.75 -12.33
N SER A 301 13.52 -7.76 -11.91
CA SER A 301 12.37 -7.93 -11.01
C SER A 301 11.15 -8.60 -11.65
N ARG A 302 11.26 -9.04 -12.92
CA ARG A 302 10.12 -9.50 -13.71
C ARG A 302 9.33 -10.68 -13.09
N PRO A 303 8.01 -10.70 -13.25
CA PRO A 303 7.20 -11.88 -12.95
C PRO A 303 7.53 -13.04 -13.91
N PRO A 304 7.35 -14.31 -13.49
CA PRO A 304 7.59 -15.48 -14.34
C PRO A 304 6.82 -15.46 -15.67
N GLN A 305 5.66 -14.81 -15.70
CA GLN A 305 4.82 -14.73 -16.91
C GLN A 305 5.33 -13.73 -17.96
N TYR A 306 6.29 -12.86 -17.64
CA TYR A 306 6.85 -11.93 -18.61
C TYR A 306 8.00 -12.59 -19.39
N PRO A 307 8.06 -12.42 -20.73
CA PRO A 307 9.18 -12.93 -21.53
C PRO A 307 10.49 -12.29 -21.07
N LEU A 308 11.60 -13.03 -21.24
CA LEU A 308 12.94 -12.49 -21.06
C LEU A 308 13.14 -11.33 -22.05
N PRO A 309 13.44 -10.11 -21.60
CA PRO A 309 13.80 -9.05 -22.53
C PRO A 309 15.14 -9.42 -23.18
N ALA A 310 15.13 -9.51 -24.49
CA ALA A 310 16.34 -9.60 -25.30
C ALA A 310 16.89 -8.18 -25.41
N GLY A 311 17.97 -7.84 -24.69
CA GLY A 311 18.64 -6.54 -24.82
C GLY A 311 19.20 -6.28 -26.23
N ASP A 312 19.21 -7.31 -27.06
CA ASP A 312 19.51 -7.38 -28.48
C ASP A 312 18.26 -7.41 -29.39
N ASP A 313 17.05 -7.19 -28.84
CA ASP A 313 15.82 -7.14 -29.63
C ASP A 313 15.90 -6.00 -30.66
N PRO A 314 15.88 -6.31 -31.97
CA PRO A 314 16.05 -5.32 -33.03
C PRO A 314 14.91 -4.29 -33.10
N ARG A 315 13.78 -4.54 -32.42
CA ARG A 315 12.66 -3.59 -32.32
C ARG A 315 12.94 -2.46 -31.32
N LEU A 316 13.91 -2.64 -30.42
CA LEU A 316 14.29 -1.61 -29.46
C LEU A 316 15.18 -0.55 -30.12
N PRO A 317 15.06 0.73 -29.72
CA PRO A 317 15.99 1.76 -30.13
C PRO A 317 17.46 1.39 -29.81
N PRO A 318 18.44 1.68 -30.70
CA PRO A 318 19.83 1.27 -30.50
C PRO A 318 20.47 1.79 -29.21
N ASP A 319 20.03 2.95 -28.71
CA ASP A 319 20.48 3.50 -27.43
C ASP A 319 19.93 2.71 -26.23
N VAL A 320 18.69 2.25 -26.30
CA VAL A 320 18.06 1.38 -25.29
C VAL A 320 18.74 0.02 -25.26
N GLN A 321 19.06 -0.56 -26.42
CA GLN A 321 19.84 -1.81 -26.51
C GLN A 321 21.21 -1.67 -25.83
N ARG A 322 21.92 -0.55 -26.03
CA ARG A 322 23.20 -0.29 -25.36
C ARG A 322 23.07 -0.23 -23.84
N LEU A 323 22.04 0.45 -23.33
CA LEU A 323 21.76 0.52 -21.89
C LEU A 323 21.42 -0.87 -21.31
N ALA A 324 20.65 -1.66 -22.04
CA ALA A 324 20.33 -3.04 -21.68
C ALA A 324 21.56 -3.93 -21.63
N GLN A 325 22.38 -3.92 -22.68
CA GLN A 325 23.62 -4.71 -22.77
C GLN A 325 24.62 -4.37 -21.66
N ARG A 326 24.64 -3.12 -21.16
CA ARG A 326 25.52 -2.69 -20.07
C ARG A 326 25.16 -3.36 -18.73
N SER A 327 23.88 -3.64 -18.48
CA SER A 327 23.45 -4.36 -17.27
C SER A 327 24.14 -5.72 -17.15
N HIS A 328 24.47 -6.33 -18.30
CA HIS A 328 25.04 -7.68 -18.33
C HIS A 328 26.48 -7.79 -17.83
N ARG A 329 27.21 -6.68 -17.82
CA ARG A 329 28.65 -6.66 -17.52
C ARG A 329 28.96 -6.05 -16.15
N ALA A 330 27.98 -5.44 -15.49
CA ALA A 330 28.23 -4.54 -14.38
C ALA A 330 28.06 -5.14 -12.98
N ALA A 331 29.12 -5.08 -12.18
CA ALA A 331 29.01 -4.98 -10.73
C ALA A 331 30.17 -4.19 -10.12
N PRO A 332 29.95 -3.47 -8.99
CA PRO A 332 28.69 -3.23 -8.26
C PRO A 332 27.85 -2.02 -8.77
N VAL A 333 26.57 -1.93 -8.37
CA VAL A 333 25.65 -0.80 -8.65
C VAL A 333 25.42 0.01 -7.37
N ASP A 334 25.52 1.34 -7.43
CA ASP A 334 25.21 2.22 -6.29
C ASP A 334 23.69 2.37 -6.07
N THR A 335 22.94 2.83 -7.06
CA THR A 335 21.48 3.04 -6.93
C THR A 335 20.68 2.14 -7.88
N VAL A 336 19.70 1.42 -7.34
CA VAL A 336 18.70 0.68 -8.12
C VAL A 336 17.37 1.43 -8.05
N LEU A 337 16.81 1.73 -9.22
CA LEU A 337 15.53 2.40 -9.42
C LEU A 337 14.54 1.37 -9.98
N TRP A 338 13.62 0.87 -9.15
CA TRP A 338 12.57 -0.06 -9.58
C TRP A 338 11.33 0.67 -10.07
N ASN A 339 10.70 0.17 -11.14
CA ASN A 339 9.39 0.64 -11.58
C ASN A 339 8.70 -0.40 -12.47
N SER A 340 7.81 -1.20 -11.89
CA SER A 340 7.06 -2.27 -12.56
C SER A 340 5.60 -2.34 -12.07
N TYR A 341 4.74 -3.01 -12.85
CA TYR A 341 3.41 -3.42 -12.39
C TYR A 341 3.14 -4.92 -12.64
N PRO A 342 2.66 -5.69 -11.64
CA PRO A 342 2.61 -5.34 -10.21
C PRO A 342 3.98 -4.86 -9.68
N PRO A 343 4.02 -4.10 -8.58
CA PRO A 343 5.27 -3.51 -8.10
C PRO A 343 6.14 -4.57 -7.42
N TYR A 344 7.11 -5.09 -8.17
CA TYR A 344 8.07 -6.08 -7.69
C TYR A 344 9.36 -5.38 -7.31
N VAL A 345 9.54 -5.13 -6.02
CA VAL A 345 10.81 -4.61 -5.46
C VAL A 345 11.69 -5.78 -4.98
N SER A 346 11.81 -6.81 -5.82
CA SER A 346 12.65 -7.98 -5.59
C SER A 346 13.76 -8.04 -6.61
N GLY A 347 14.97 -8.32 -6.15
CA GLY A 347 16.12 -8.54 -7.01
C GLY A 347 17.39 -8.10 -6.32
N ARG A 348 18.39 -7.77 -7.12
CA ARG A 348 19.68 -7.24 -6.69
C ARG A 348 19.47 -5.87 -6.02
N PRO A 349 19.73 -5.71 -4.71
CA PRO A 349 19.67 -4.40 -4.08
C PRO A 349 20.91 -3.57 -4.47
N GLY A 350 20.70 -2.27 -4.69
CA GLY A 350 21.79 -1.29 -4.70
C GLY A 350 22.22 -0.92 -3.28
N THR A 351 23.27 -0.11 -3.16
CA THR A 351 23.54 0.64 -1.92
C THR A 351 22.34 1.48 -1.51
N LEU A 352 21.67 2.08 -2.50
CA LEU A 352 20.37 2.73 -2.38
C LEU A 352 19.35 2.01 -3.28
N SER A 353 18.17 1.70 -2.75
CA SER A 353 17.09 1.00 -3.45
C SER A 353 15.82 1.83 -3.40
N VAL A 354 15.33 2.27 -4.55
CA VAL A 354 14.24 3.26 -4.65
C VAL A 354 13.20 2.78 -5.64
N LEU A 355 11.93 2.93 -5.29
CA LEU A 355 10.83 2.80 -6.24
C LEU A 355 10.69 4.15 -6.94
N HIS A 356 10.96 4.21 -8.24
CA HIS A 356 11.03 5.49 -8.95
C HIS A 356 9.76 5.79 -9.74
N SER A 357 9.39 7.08 -9.76
CA SER A 357 8.25 7.59 -10.53
C SER A 357 6.99 6.75 -10.33
N TYR A 358 6.69 6.39 -9.08
CA TYR A 358 5.55 5.54 -8.78
C TYR A 358 4.23 6.27 -8.99
N GLY A 359 3.27 5.59 -9.63
CA GLY A 359 1.93 6.10 -9.92
C GLY A 359 0.86 5.21 -9.28
N TRP A 360 -0.24 5.83 -8.86
CA TRP A 360 -1.41 5.18 -8.29
C TRP A 360 -2.64 6.07 -8.46
N GLU A 361 -3.85 5.50 -8.52
CA GLU A 361 -5.05 6.22 -8.97
C GLU A 361 -6.23 6.26 -7.99
N GLU A 362 -6.18 5.52 -6.87
CA GLU A 362 -7.26 5.47 -5.89
C GLU A 362 -6.78 5.83 -4.47
N THR A 363 -7.68 6.19 -3.56
CA THR A 363 -7.28 6.57 -2.18
C THR A 363 -6.87 5.37 -1.32
N GLY A 364 -7.37 4.16 -1.62
CA GLY A 364 -6.98 2.93 -0.95
C GLY A 364 -5.72 2.32 -1.56
N TYR A 365 -4.88 1.71 -0.72
CA TYR A 365 -3.66 1.05 -1.18
C TYR A 365 -3.46 -0.32 -0.52
N PRO A 366 -3.03 -1.37 -1.27
CA PRO A 366 -2.85 -2.72 -0.72
C PRO A 366 -1.77 -2.80 0.35
N GLU A 367 -2.16 -3.23 1.56
CA GLU A 367 -1.26 -3.42 2.71
C GLU A 367 -0.04 -4.32 2.43
N PRO A 368 -0.14 -5.44 1.66
CA PRO A 368 1.03 -6.25 1.34
C PRO A 368 2.12 -5.47 0.59
N PHE A 369 1.74 -4.54 -0.29
CA PHE A 369 2.69 -3.69 -1.00
C PHE A 369 3.34 -2.67 -0.06
N LEU A 370 2.59 -2.03 0.83
CA LEU A 370 3.15 -1.08 1.81
C LEU A 370 4.20 -1.74 2.69
N ARG A 371 3.89 -2.92 3.25
CA ARG A 371 4.81 -3.68 4.09
C ARG A 371 6.07 -4.06 3.33
N ARG A 372 5.92 -4.47 2.08
CA ARG A 372 7.06 -4.81 1.23
C ARG A 372 7.93 -3.60 0.93
N PHE A 373 7.32 -2.47 0.56
CA PHE A 373 8.04 -1.23 0.28
C PHE A 373 8.83 -0.78 1.50
N ALA A 374 8.18 -0.69 2.67
CA ALA A 374 8.80 -0.29 3.93
C ALA A 374 10.02 -1.16 4.32
N ARG A 375 10.05 -2.42 3.89
CA ARG A 375 11.15 -3.37 4.15
C ARG A 375 12.27 -3.34 3.11
N CYS A 376 11.92 -3.12 1.85
CA CYS A 376 12.85 -3.31 0.73
C CYS A 376 13.44 -2.00 0.18
N LEU A 377 12.84 -0.85 0.51
CA LEU A 377 13.18 0.44 -0.09
C LEU A 377 13.77 1.42 0.92
N ASP A 378 14.65 2.27 0.40
CA ASP A 378 15.23 3.40 1.11
C ASP A 378 14.43 4.69 0.86
N GLY A 379 13.67 4.77 -0.23
CA GLY A 379 12.76 5.86 -0.51
C GLY A 379 11.88 5.59 -1.72
N VAL A 380 10.96 6.53 -2.01
CA VAL A 380 10.06 6.45 -3.16
C VAL A 380 10.06 7.80 -3.87
N THR A 381 10.31 7.83 -5.18
CA THR A 381 9.95 9.01 -5.97
C THR A 381 8.60 8.77 -6.62
N VAL A 382 7.70 9.75 -6.55
CA VAL A 382 6.31 9.63 -7.02
C VAL A 382 6.03 10.59 -8.17
N MET A 383 5.07 10.22 -9.01
CA MET A 383 4.70 11.00 -10.18
C MET A 383 3.97 12.30 -9.85
N SER A 384 3.26 12.39 -8.71
CA SER A 384 2.46 13.56 -8.36
C SER A 384 2.27 13.72 -6.85
N ARG A 385 1.86 14.93 -6.42
CA ARG A 385 1.49 15.20 -5.02
C ARG A 385 0.33 14.33 -4.55
N ALA A 386 -0.63 14.05 -5.43
CA ALA A 386 -1.75 13.15 -5.13
C ALA A 386 -1.28 11.74 -4.75
N VAL A 387 -0.34 11.17 -5.51
CA VAL A 387 0.23 9.85 -5.20
C VAL A 387 1.04 9.87 -3.90
N GLN A 388 1.81 10.93 -3.64
CA GLN A 388 2.53 11.08 -2.36
C GLN A 388 1.54 11.03 -1.18
N LYS A 389 0.47 11.83 -1.27
CA LYS A 389 -0.57 11.88 -0.25
C LYS A 389 -1.20 10.51 -0.03
N ILE A 390 -1.56 9.79 -1.10
CA ILE A 390 -2.15 8.45 -1.00
C ILE A 390 -1.23 7.49 -0.24
N LEU A 391 0.07 7.45 -0.58
CA LEU A 391 1.02 6.56 0.11
C LEU A 391 1.21 6.95 1.58
N VAL A 392 1.22 8.25 1.88
CA VAL A 392 1.29 8.76 3.27
C VAL A 392 0.04 8.39 4.05
N ASP A 393 -1.16 8.58 3.47
CA ASP A 393 -2.46 8.31 4.11
C ASP A 393 -2.75 6.82 4.31
N ASN A 394 -2.04 5.96 3.58
CA ASN A 394 -2.03 4.52 3.79
C ASN A 394 -0.89 4.05 4.73
N GLY A 395 0.02 4.95 5.11
CA GLY A 395 1.03 4.70 6.14
C GLY A 395 2.27 3.99 5.61
N LEU A 396 2.83 4.46 4.49
CA LEU A 396 4.17 4.04 4.05
C LEU A 396 5.24 4.90 4.74
N PRO A 397 6.01 4.36 5.71
CA PRO A 397 6.97 5.14 6.52
C PRO A 397 8.33 5.28 5.82
N LEU A 398 8.33 5.74 4.57
CA LEU A 398 9.53 5.99 3.78
C LEU A 398 9.60 7.46 3.37
N PRO A 399 10.81 8.02 3.20
CA PRO A 399 10.95 9.33 2.59
C PRO A 399 10.51 9.28 1.14
N MET A 400 9.75 10.29 0.73
CA MET A 400 9.16 10.40 -0.59
C MET A 400 9.39 11.78 -1.18
N ARG A 401 9.60 11.84 -2.50
CA ARG A 401 9.73 13.09 -3.24
C ARG A 401 8.90 13.04 -4.52
N VAL A 402 8.19 14.13 -4.81
CA VAL A 402 7.45 14.29 -6.06
C VAL A 402 8.44 14.70 -7.14
N VAL A 403 8.60 13.86 -8.16
CA VAL A 403 9.55 14.12 -9.27
C VAL A 403 8.85 14.38 -10.60
N GLY A 404 7.53 14.18 -10.69
CA GLY A 404 6.79 14.33 -11.94
C GLY A 404 7.15 13.26 -12.98
N LEU A 405 6.83 13.53 -14.24
CA LEU A 405 7.38 12.85 -15.41
C LEU A 405 7.86 13.89 -16.43
N GLY A 406 8.74 13.47 -17.34
CA GLY A 406 9.10 14.25 -18.51
C GLY A 406 8.16 14.03 -19.70
N THR A 407 7.95 15.07 -20.50
CA THR A 407 7.03 15.06 -21.66
C THR A 407 7.73 15.39 -22.98
N ASP A 408 8.95 15.95 -22.92
CA ASP A 408 9.76 16.40 -24.06
C ASP A 408 10.29 15.25 -24.96
N HIS A 409 10.00 14.00 -24.60
CA HIS A 409 10.26 12.86 -25.48
C HIS A 409 9.51 12.99 -26.81
N ILE A 410 8.34 13.62 -26.80
CA ILE A 410 7.49 13.84 -27.97
C ILE A 410 8.18 14.69 -29.06
N HIS A 411 9.15 15.54 -28.69
CA HIS A 411 9.92 16.33 -29.66
C HIS A 411 10.96 15.50 -30.43
N ARG A 412 11.34 14.34 -29.90
CA ARG A 412 12.27 13.41 -30.58
C ARG A 412 11.54 12.34 -31.40
N THR A 413 10.22 12.27 -31.28
CA THR A 413 9.40 11.32 -32.02
C THR A 413 9.41 11.69 -33.51
N GLU A 414 9.81 10.74 -34.34
CA GLU A 414 9.72 10.88 -35.80
C GLU A 414 8.25 10.97 -36.21
N PHE A 415 7.91 11.96 -37.05
CA PHE A 415 6.55 12.13 -37.52
C PHE A 415 6.18 11.03 -38.53
N ILE A 416 5.06 10.36 -38.30
CA ILE A 416 4.50 9.35 -39.20
C ILE A 416 3.03 9.70 -39.40
N PRO A 417 2.55 9.97 -40.64
CA PRO A 417 1.15 10.30 -40.86
C PRO A 417 0.23 9.12 -40.50
N TYR A 418 -0.90 9.42 -39.88
CA TYR A 418 -1.97 8.45 -39.69
C TYR A 418 -2.89 8.45 -40.92
N GLU A 419 -2.94 7.34 -41.64
CA GLU A 419 -3.68 7.23 -42.92
C GLU A 419 -5.21 7.12 -42.75
N GLY A 420 -5.72 6.94 -41.53
CA GLY A 420 -7.15 6.80 -41.28
C GLY A 420 -7.91 8.14 -41.32
N ASP A 421 -9.20 8.06 -41.65
CA ASP A 421 -10.11 9.21 -41.59
C ASP A 421 -10.47 9.53 -40.13
N LEU A 422 -10.34 10.80 -39.77
CA LEU A 422 -10.67 11.33 -38.44
C LEU A 422 -12.05 12.02 -38.40
N GLY A 423 -12.78 11.98 -39.53
CA GLY A 423 -14.14 12.46 -39.64
C GLY A 423 -14.24 13.98 -39.76
N ARG A 424 -15.20 14.53 -39.02
CA ARG A 424 -15.70 15.91 -39.07
C ARG A 424 -14.62 16.97 -38.82
N SER A 425 -14.97 18.24 -39.08
CA SER A 425 -14.00 19.34 -39.03
C SER A 425 -13.45 19.57 -37.63
N PHE A 426 -14.30 19.62 -36.59
CA PHE A 426 -13.84 19.75 -35.21
C PHE A 426 -13.66 18.37 -34.57
N ARG A 427 -12.54 18.15 -33.85
CA ARG A 427 -12.14 16.80 -33.40
C ARG A 427 -11.68 16.81 -31.95
N PHE A 428 -12.37 16.06 -31.11
CA PHE A 428 -11.94 15.72 -29.76
C PHE A 428 -11.10 14.44 -29.80
N LEU A 429 -9.97 14.43 -29.11
CA LEU A 429 -9.08 13.29 -28.97
C LEU A 429 -9.16 12.73 -27.55
N SER A 430 -9.29 11.42 -27.42
CA SER A 430 -9.05 10.72 -26.17
C SER A 430 -8.13 9.53 -26.41
N ILE A 431 -7.00 9.50 -25.70
CA ILE A 431 -6.04 8.39 -25.74
C ILE A 431 -6.06 7.71 -24.37
N SER A 432 -6.56 6.47 -24.30
CA SER A 432 -6.56 5.73 -23.03
C SER A 432 -6.61 4.22 -23.20
N SER A 433 -6.27 3.50 -22.14
CA SER A 433 -6.46 2.05 -22.05
C SER A 433 -7.92 1.61 -21.87
N ALA A 434 -8.87 2.56 -21.80
CA ALA A 434 -10.29 2.32 -21.58
C ALA A 434 -10.63 1.47 -20.33
N PHE A 435 -9.76 1.48 -19.32
CA PHE A 435 -10.08 0.92 -18.01
C PHE A 435 -11.23 1.74 -17.39
N PRO A 436 -12.06 1.18 -16.49
CA PRO A 436 -13.14 1.92 -15.82
C PRO A 436 -12.69 3.26 -15.21
N ARG A 437 -11.47 3.32 -14.66
CA ARG A 437 -10.89 4.56 -14.11
C ARG A 437 -10.62 5.67 -15.14
N LYS A 438 -10.57 5.35 -16.43
CA LYS A 438 -10.35 6.32 -17.52
C LYS A 438 -11.64 7.05 -17.93
N GLY A 439 -12.79 6.63 -17.42
CA GLY A 439 -14.06 7.36 -17.59
C GLY A 439 -14.61 7.34 -19.02
N LEU A 440 -14.40 6.26 -19.78
CA LEU A 440 -14.95 6.16 -21.15
C LEU A 440 -16.48 6.23 -21.17
N ASP A 441 -17.13 5.65 -20.17
CA ASP A 441 -18.57 5.75 -19.93
C ASP A 441 -19.02 7.20 -19.71
N VAL A 442 -18.28 7.95 -18.89
CA VAL A 442 -18.53 9.38 -18.62
C VAL A 442 -18.33 10.22 -19.88
N LEU A 443 -17.25 9.94 -20.63
CA LEU A 443 -16.94 10.63 -21.88
C LEU A 443 -18.04 10.46 -22.93
N LEU A 444 -18.49 9.22 -23.17
CA LEU A 444 -19.51 8.93 -24.16
C LEU A 444 -20.87 9.51 -23.76
N ASP A 445 -21.28 9.41 -22.50
CA ASP A 445 -22.54 10.00 -22.03
C ASP A 445 -22.52 11.53 -22.16
N ALA A 446 -21.42 12.19 -21.79
CA ALA A 446 -21.29 13.63 -21.93
C ALA A 446 -21.26 14.07 -23.41
N TYR A 447 -20.54 13.33 -24.26
CA TYR A 447 -20.47 13.62 -25.69
C TYR A 447 -21.84 13.51 -26.38
N GLY A 448 -22.62 12.47 -26.06
CA GLY A 448 -23.99 12.29 -26.57
C GLY A 448 -25.01 13.29 -26.03
N ARG A 449 -24.79 13.85 -24.83
CA ARG A 449 -25.59 14.98 -24.31
C ARG A 449 -25.19 16.31 -24.96
N ALA A 450 -23.93 16.44 -25.35
CA ALA A 450 -23.38 17.67 -25.93
C ALA A 450 -23.66 17.80 -27.43
N PHE A 451 -23.69 16.71 -28.20
CA PHE A 451 -23.77 16.79 -29.66
C PHE A 451 -24.69 15.71 -30.25
N THR A 452 -24.99 15.86 -31.53
CA THR A 452 -25.81 14.99 -32.39
C THR A 452 -25.03 14.65 -33.68
N ASP A 453 -25.51 13.74 -34.54
CA ASP A 453 -24.83 13.47 -35.82
C ASP A 453 -24.87 14.67 -36.78
N GLY A 454 -25.82 15.60 -36.57
CA GLY A 454 -25.90 16.86 -37.31
C GLY A 454 -24.80 17.87 -37.00
N ASP A 455 -24.09 17.70 -35.88
CA ASP A 455 -22.98 18.58 -35.49
C ASP A 455 -21.68 18.20 -36.23
N ASP A 456 -20.91 19.20 -36.68
CA ASP A 456 -19.62 19.01 -37.38
C ASP A 456 -18.47 18.71 -36.41
N VAL A 457 -18.68 17.72 -35.54
CA VAL A 457 -17.77 17.29 -34.48
C VAL A 457 -17.49 15.79 -34.56
N SER A 458 -16.28 15.37 -34.21
CA SER A 458 -15.92 13.95 -34.08
C SER A 458 -15.19 13.68 -32.78
N LEU A 459 -15.51 12.56 -32.14
CA LEU A 459 -14.74 12.01 -31.03
C LEU A 459 -13.81 10.90 -31.54
N VAL A 460 -12.51 11.18 -31.58
CA VAL A 460 -11.45 10.22 -31.92
C VAL A 460 -11.02 9.50 -30.65
N LEU A 461 -11.40 8.22 -30.55
CA LEU A 461 -11.07 7.34 -29.44
C LEU A 461 -9.92 6.41 -29.84
N LYS A 462 -8.72 6.71 -29.33
CA LYS A 462 -7.57 5.81 -29.43
C LYS A 462 -7.55 4.92 -28.18
N THR A 463 -7.72 3.62 -28.39
CA THR A 463 -7.45 2.60 -27.37
C THR A 463 -6.69 1.40 -27.93
N PHE A 464 -6.57 0.31 -27.17
CA PHE A 464 -5.95 -0.93 -27.60
C PHE A 464 -6.53 -2.13 -26.82
N PRO A 465 -6.54 -3.35 -27.40
CA PRO A 465 -7.06 -4.52 -26.73
C PRO A 465 -6.34 -4.80 -25.41
N ASN A 466 -7.09 -4.94 -24.32
CA ASN A 466 -6.60 -5.38 -23.02
C ASN A 466 -7.75 -5.97 -22.18
N PRO A 467 -7.46 -6.72 -21.09
CA PRO A 467 -8.48 -7.46 -20.33
C PRO A 467 -9.60 -6.61 -19.72
N HIS A 468 -9.41 -5.29 -19.60
CA HIS A 468 -10.36 -4.36 -18.98
C HIS A 468 -10.96 -3.37 -19.97
N ASN A 469 -10.59 -3.45 -21.26
CA ASN A 469 -11.13 -2.60 -22.30
C ASN A 469 -12.34 -3.27 -22.94
N ASP A 470 -13.51 -2.67 -22.70
CA ASP A 470 -14.78 -3.08 -23.30
C ASP A 470 -15.38 -1.95 -24.17
N VAL A 471 -14.52 -1.28 -24.96
CA VAL A 471 -14.92 -0.15 -25.81
C VAL A 471 -16.08 -0.50 -26.74
N ALA A 472 -16.14 -1.74 -27.24
CA ALA A 472 -17.21 -2.20 -28.11
C ALA A 472 -18.57 -2.17 -27.41
N HIS A 473 -18.67 -2.70 -26.18
CA HIS A 473 -19.90 -2.64 -25.38
C HIS A 473 -20.28 -1.20 -25.04
N HIS A 474 -19.30 -0.36 -24.67
CA HIS A 474 -19.55 1.06 -24.38
C HIS A 474 -20.12 1.80 -25.59
N LEU A 475 -19.60 1.57 -26.80
CA LEU A 475 -20.10 2.18 -28.03
C LEU A 475 -21.49 1.66 -28.44
N GLU A 476 -21.76 0.38 -28.22
CA GLU A 476 -23.09 -0.18 -28.44
C GLU A 476 -24.12 0.43 -27.48
N ALA A 477 -23.80 0.51 -26.19
CA ALA A 477 -24.64 1.15 -25.19
C ALA A 477 -24.87 2.63 -25.51
N PHE A 478 -23.84 3.35 -25.94
CA PHE A 478 -23.92 4.73 -26.40
C PHE A 478 -24.90 4.90 -27.57
N ARG A 479 -24.77 4.09 -28.63
CA ARG A 479 -25.67 4.11 -29.80
C ARG A 479 -27.12 3.75 -29.47
N ARG A 480 -27.35 2.90 -28.45
CA ARG A 480 -28.70 2.57 -27.97
C ARG A 480 -29.31 3.67 -27.11
N ARG A 481 -28.48 4.40 -26.37
CA ARG A 481 -28.92 5.44 -25.41
C ARG A 481 -29.35 6.73 -26.10
N PHE A 482 -28.69 7.11 -27.19
CA PHE A 482 -28.97 8.34 -27.92
C PHE A 482 -29.59 8.04 -29.28
N ALA A 483 -30.72 8.69 -29.60
CA ALA A 483 -31.47 8.45 -30.84
C ALA A 483 -30.71 8.93 -32.10
N ASP A 484 -29.92 10.01 -31.96
CA ASP A 484 -29.10 10.60 -33.02
C ASP A 484 -27.66 10.78 -32.51
N PRO A 485 -26.89 9.69 -32.34
CA PRO A 485 -25.60 9.73 -31.65
C PRO A 485 -24.53 10.46 -32.51
N PRO A 486 -23.77 11.42 -31.95
CA PRO A 486 -22.72 12.13 -32.67
C PRO A 486 -21.59 11.22 -33.15
N HIS A 487 -20.86 11.68 -34.17
CA HIS A 487 -19.85 10.88 -34.87
C HIS A 487 -18.66 10.47 -33.98
N VAL A 488 -18.35 9.17 -33.95
CA VAL A 488 -17.23 8.60 -33.19
C VAL A 488 -16.29 7.81 -34.12
N VAL A 489 -15.00 8.11 -34.05
CA VAL A 489 -13.93 7.38 -34.74
C VAL A 489 -13.20 6.51 -33.71
N LEU A 490 -13.31 5.19 -33.84
CA LEU A 490 -12.58 4.24 -33.00
C LEU A 490 -11.28 3.79 -33.67
N ILE A 491 -10.17 3.99 -32.98
CA ILE A 491 -8.85 3.44 -33.32
C ILE A 491 -8.49 2.45 -32.21
N ASP A 492 -8.78 1.16 -32.44
CA ASP A 492 -8.52 0.09 -31.48
C ASP A 492 -7.28 -0.73 -31.88
N GLY A 493 -6.12 -0.36 -31.32
CA GLY A 493 -4.85 -1.01 -31.60
C GLY A 493 -3.64 -0.21 -31.12
N ASP A 494 -2.48 -0.86 -31.13
CA ASP A 494 -1.20 -0.17 -30.96
C ASP A 494 -0.90 0.70 -32.19
N LEU A 495 -0.41 1.90 -31.95
CA LEU A 495 0.07 2.81 -32.98
C LEU A 495 1.55 3.14 -32.71
N PRO A 496 2.37 3.29 -33.76
CA PRO A 496 3.69 3.90 -33.63
C PRO A 496 3.57 5.31 -33.03
N ASP A 497 4.54 5.70 -32.20
CA ASP A 497 4.56 7.01 -31.54
C ASP A 497 4.42 8.18 -32.54
N GLY A 498 4.98 8.04 -33.75
CA GLY A 498 4.86 9.04 -34.82
C GLY A 498 3.42 9.26 -35.31
N MET A 499 2.60 8.21 -35.33
CA MET A 499 1.17 8.31 -35.67
C MET A 499 0.37 8.90 -34.52
N LEU A 500 0.72 8.59 -33.26
CA LEU A 500 0.12 9.24 -32.09
C LEU A 500 0.39 10.76 -32.11
N LEU A 501 1.60 11.16 -32.48
CA LEU A 501 1.96 12.56 -32.70
C LEU A 501 1.08 13.22 -33.78
N ASP A 502 0.79 12.53 -34.88
CA ASP A 502 -0.13 13.04 -35.91
C ASP A 502 -1.56 13.23 -35.37
N LEU A 503 -2.06 12.29 -34.56
CA LEU A 503 -3.38 12.43 -33.92
C LEU A 503 -3.47 13.69 -33.04
N TYR A 504 -2.45 13.95 -32.21
CA TYR A 504 -2.41 15.18 -31.40
C TYR A 504 -2.43 16.44 -32.27
N ARG A 505 -1.73 16.44 -33.41
CA ARG A 505 -1.65 17.60 -34.32
C ARG A 505 -2.91 17.83 -35.16
N ARG A 506 -3.65 16.77 -35.49
CA ARG A 506 -4.85 16.84 -36.35
C ARG A 506 -6.16 16.99 -35.59
N CYS A 507 -6.12 16.85 -34.26
CA CYS A 507 -7.26 17.08 -33.39
C CYS A 507 -7.24 18.51 -32.82
N HIS A 508 -8.38 18.94 -32.29
CA HIS A 508 -8.60 20.33 -31.85
C HIS A 508 -8.76 20.47 -30.34
N ALA A 509 -9.03 19.38 -29.64
CA ALA A 509 -9.07 19.32 -28.18
C ALA A 509 -8.74 17.92 -27.69
N PHE A 510 -8.13 17.80 -26.51
CA PHE A 510 -7.93 16.54 -25.80
C PHE A 510 -8.89 16.45 -24.63
N VAL A 511 -9.52 15.28 -24.43
CA VAL A 511 -10.51 15.06 -23.36
C VAL A 511 -10.18 13.78 -22.61
N ALA A 512 -9.99 13.90 -21.30
CA ALA A 512 -9.81 12.76 -20.40
C ALA A 512 -10.56 12.99 -19.08
N PRO A 513 -11.82 12.51 -18.97
CA PRO A 513 -12.60 12.56 -17.73
C PRO A 513 -12.22 11.37 -16.83
N SER A 514 -10.92 11.22 -16.56
CA SER A 514 -10.42 10.13 -15.73
C SER A 514 -10.90 10.28 -14.29
N ARG A 515 -11.29 9.16 -13.67
CA ARG A 515 -11.61 9.04 -12.24
C ARG A 515 -10.36 9.06 -11.35
N GLY A 516 -9.20 8.76 -11.93
CA GLY A 516 -7.91 8.88 -11.27
C GLY A 516 -6.75 8.62 -12.23
N GLU A 517 -5.66 9.36 -12.04
CA GLU A 517 -4.38 9.22 -12.74
C GLU A 517 -3.21 9.34 -11.77
N GLY A 518 -2.14 8.58 -12.01
CA GLY A 518 -0.87 8.79 -11.32
C GLY A 518 -0.18 10.09 -11.74
N PHE A 519 -0.34 10.48 -13.01
CA PHE A 519 0.22 11.70 -13.61
C PHE A 519 -0.68 12.29 -14.69
N GLY A 520 -1.12 11.46 -15.65
CA GLY A 520 -1.85 11.94 -16.84
C GLY A 520 -0.93 12.30 -17.99
N LEU A 521 0.04 11.44 -18.34
CA LEU A 521 1.03 11.72 -19.39
C LEU A 521 0.43 12.19 -20.73
N PRO A 522 -0.66 11.58 -21.26
CA PRO A 522 -1.31 12.08 -22.48
C PRO A 522 -1.86 13.51 -22.39
N LEU A 523 -2.30 13.94 -21.18
CA LEU A 523 -2.73 15.32 -20.95
C LEU A 523 -1.54 16.27 -21.08
N ALA A 524 -0.41 15.92 -20.46
CA ALA A 524 0.79 16.73 -20.46
C ALA A 524 1.43 16.80 -21.87
N GLU A 525 1.40 15.71 -22.63
CA GLU A 525 1.78 15.67 -24.06
C GLU A 525 0.89 16.58 -24.91
N ALA A 526 -0.43 16.52 -24.74
CA ALA A 526 -1.38 17.40 -25.42
C ALA A 526 -1.08 18.88 -25.13
N MET A 527 -0.84 19.22 -23.85
CA MET A 527 -0.47 20.58 -23.44
C MET A 527 0.83 21.06 -24.08
N LEU A 528 1.86 20.20 -24.11
CA LEU A 528 3.15 20.52 -24.73
C LEU A 528 3.02 20.80 -26.24
N LEU A 529 2.12 20.08 -26.92
CA LEU A 529 1.80 20.28 -28.33
C LEU A 529 0.83 21.43 -28.60
N GLY A 530 0.37 22.14 -27.56
CA GLY A 530 -0.52 23.29 -27.70
C GLY A 530 -1.99 22.92 -27.95
N LEU A 531 -2.39 21.69 -27.63
CA LEU A 531 -3.78 21.23 -27.75
C LEU A 531 -4.58 21.64 -26.50
N PRO A 532 -5.76 22.28 -26.62
CA PRO A 532 -6.65 22.54 -25.49
C PRO A 532 -7.03 21.26 -24.76
N VAL A 533 -7.01 21.27 -23.43
CA VAL A 533 -7.26 20.07 -22.60
C VAL A 533 -8.51 20.24 -21.74
N ILE A 534 -9.44 19.28 -21.80
CA ILE A 534 -10.51 19.07 -20.83
C ILE A 534 -10.11 17.89 -19.92
N ALA A 535 -10.05 18.11 -18.61
CA ALA A 535 -9.64 17.11 -17.63
C ALA A 535 -10.50 17.15 -16.37
N THR A 536 -10.67 16.02 -15.70
CA THR A 536 -11.23 15.98 -14.34
C THR A 536 -10.36 16.80 -13.38
N GLU A 537 -10.97 17.61 -12.53
CA GLU A 537 -10.25 18.30 -11.46
C GLU A 537 -9.71 17.32 -10.41
N GLY A 538 -8.51 17.57 -9.88
CA GLY A 538 -7.89 16.72 -8.85
C GLY A 538 -7.02 15.58 -9.42
N SER A 539 -6.71 14.60 -8.56
CA SER A 539 -5.81 13.47 -8.86
C SER A 539 -4.41 13.89 -9.36
N GLY A 540 -3.64 12.98 -9.97
CA GLY A 540 -2.26 13.23 -10.36
C GLY A 540 -2.07 14.35 -11.40
N GLN A 541 -3.07 14.58 -12.26
CA GLN A 541 -3.01 15.66 -13.24
C GLN A 541 -3.12 17.07 -12.64
N ALA A 542 -3.59 17.21 -11.39
CA ALA A 542 -3.76 18.52 -10.74
C ALA A 542 -2.44 19.29 -10.56
N ASP A 543 -1.28 18.61 -10.65
CA ASP A 543 0.03 19.27 -10.60
C ASP A 543 0.31 20.16 -11.84
N PHE A 544 -0.44 20.00 -12.94
CA PHE A 544 -0.31 20.83 -14.15
C PHE A 544 -1.62 21.19 -14.86
N CYS A 545 -2.75 20.56 -14.52
CA CYS A 545 -4.10 20.94 -14.94
C CYS A 545 -4.73 21.89 -13.90
N THR A 546 -4.64 23.19 -14.14
CA THR A 546 -5.24 24.25 -13.32
C THR A 546 -6.28 25.02 -14.14
N PRO A 547 -7.11 25.90 -13.52
CA PRO A 547 -8.05 26.75 -14.28
C PRO A 547 -7.39 27.61 -15.38
N GLU A 548 -6.10 27.89 -15.24
CA GLU A 548 -5.29 28.66 -16.20
C GLU A 548 -4.75 27.81 -17.36
N THR A 549 -4.57 26.49 -17.17
CA THR A 549 -3.94 25.60 -18.16
C THR A 549 -4.91 24.61 -18.80
N ALA A 550 -6.08 24.36 -18.19
CA ALA A 550 -7.05 23.37 -18.63
C ALA A 550 -8.50 23.82 -18.39
N TRP A 551 -9.43 23.14 -19.05
CA TRP A 551 -10.87 23.20 -18.76
C TRP A 551 -11.19 22.07 -17.76
N LEU A 552 -11.35 22.45 -16.49
CA LEU A 552 -11.53 21.49 -15.40
C LEU A 552 -12.98 21.07 -15.23
N VAL A 553 -13.22 19.76 -15.28
CA VAL A 553 -14.52 19.14 -15.02
C VAL A 553 -14.66 18.91 -13.51
N PRO A 554 -15.69 19.48 -12.86
CA PRO A 554 -16.00 19.20 -11.46
C PRO A 554 -16.17 17.71 -11.20
N ALA A 555 -15.73 17.26 -10.03
CA ALA A 555 -15.86 15.87 -9.63
C ALA A 555 -16.09 15.72 -8.13
N HIS A 556 -16.64 14.58 -7.70
CA HIS A 556 -16.78 14.24 -6.29
C HIS A 556 -16.15 12.88 -6.04
N TYR A 557 -15.62 12.64 -4.84
CA TYR A 557 -15.19 11.31 -4.44
C TYR A 557 -16.39 10.36 -4.35
N ALA A 558 -16.21 9.19 -4.93
CA ALA A 558 -17.14 8.07 -4.88
C ALA A 558 -16.37 6.77 -4.59
N PRO A 559 -17.03 5.72 -4.05
CA PRO A 559 -16.41 4.42 -3.88
C PRO A 559 -15.81 3.89 -5.19
N ALA A 560 -14.54 3.49 -5.15
CA ALA A 560 -13.85 2.96 -6.31
C ALA A 560 -14.40 1.57 -6.69
N ARG A 561 -14.65 1.37 -7.99
CA ARG A 561 -15.18 0.11 -8.54
C ARG A 561 -14.13 -0.52 -9.44
N THR A 562 -13.14 -1.17 -8.84
CA THR A 562 -12.00 -1.72 -9.57
C THR A 562 -11.70 -3.18 -9.21
N HIS A 563 -10.85 -3.81 -10.01
CA HIS A 563 -10.42 -5.19 -9.80
C HIS A 563 -9.57 -5.37 -8.54
N LEU A 564 -9.04 -4.27 -7.97
CA LEU A 564 -8.22 -4.29 -6.76
C LEU A 564 -9.03 -4.65 -5.51
N SER A 565 -10.35 -4.42 -5.53
CA SER A 565 -11.28 -4.77 -4.44
C SER A 565 -10.86 -4.23 -3.06
N GLU A 566 -10.13 -3.10 -3.03
CA GLU A 566 -9.65 -2.47 -1.81
C GLU A 566 -10.83 -1.83 -1.03
N PRO A 567 -11.23 -2.36 0.14
CA PRO A 567 -12.39 -1.84 0.86
C PRO A 567 -12.17 -0.39 1.32
N GLY A 568 -13.17 0.46 1.11
CA GLY A 568 -13.13 1.88 1.49
C GLY A 568 -12.23 2.75 0.59
N SER A 569 -11.75 2.22 -0.54
CA SER A 569 -11.04 2.99 -1.57
C SER A 569 -12.01 3.91 -2.31
N LEU A 570 -11.57 5.15 -2.59
CA LEU A 570 -12.32 6.16 -3.33
C LEU A 570 -11.57 6.54 -4.61
N TRP A 571 -12.32 7.00 -5.59
CA TRP A 571 -11.83 7.70 -6.79
C TRP A 571 -12.71 8.93 -7.05
N LEU A 572 -12.36 9.75 -8.03
CA LEU A 572 -13.19 10.88 -8.43
C LEU A 572 -14.25 10.42 -9.44
N GLU A 573 -15.48 10.89 -9.31
CA GLU A 573 -16.55 10.71 -10.28
C GLU A 573 -16.80 12.06 -10.96
N PRO A 574 -16.42 12.24 -12.25
CA PRO A 574 -16.62 13.49 -12.97
C PRO A 574 -18.10 13.75 -13.25
N ASP A 575 -18.51 15.01 -13.17
CA ASP A 575 -19.86 15.44 -13.53
C ASP A 575 -20.05 15.40 -15.06
N VAL A 576 -20.90 14.47 -15.51
CA VAL A 576 -21.24 14.25 -16.92
C VAL A 576 -21.84 15.50 -17.58
N ASP A 577 -22.73 16.21 -16.87
CA ASP A 577 -23.40 17.38 -17.42
C ASP A 577 -22.45 18.58 -17.48
N ALA A 578 -21.56 18.71 -16.51
CA ALA A 578 -20.49 19.70 -16.56
C ALA A 578 -19.51 19.43 -17.69
N LEU A 579 -19.12 18.17 -17.91
CA LEU A 579 -18.28 17.78 -19.05
C LEU A 579 -18.97 18.12 -20.38
N ALA A 580 -20.26 17.79 -20.54
CA ALA A 580 -21.02 18.09 -21.76
C ALA A 580 -21.05 19.60 -22.05
N ARG A 581 -21.34 20.43 -21.04
CA ARG A 581 -21.29 21.90 -21.14
C ARG A 581 -19.89 22.39 -21.50
N MET A 582 -18.85 21.79 -20.92
CA MET A 582 -17.46 22.16 -21.17
C MET A 582 -17.02 21.85 -22.60
N MET A 583 -17.43 20.69 -23.14
CA MET A 583 -17.16 20.32 -24.53
C MET A 583 -17.78 21.31 -25.51
N ARG A 584 -19.06 21.69 -25.30
CA ARG A 584 -19.72 22.73 -26.12
C ARG A 584 -18.99 24.08 -26.01
N ARG A 585 -18.72 24.52 -24.78
CA ARG A 585 -18.00 25.78 -24.53
C ARG A 585 -16.65 25.82 -25.24
N LEU A 586 -15.91 24.71 -25.28
CA LEU A 586 -14.60 24.67 -25.92
C LEU A 586 -14.71 24.83 -27.46
N VAL A 587 -15.72 24.21 -28.08
CA VAL A 587 -16.02 24.40 -29.52
C VAL A 587 -16.34 25.87 -29.80
N GLU A 588 -17.19 26.47 -28.98
CA GLU A 588 -17.66 27.86 -29.11
C GLU A 588 -16.63 28.91 -28.67
N ALA A 589 -15.60 28.52 -27.93
CA ALA A 589 -14.58 29.44 -27.41
C ALA A 589 -13.87 30.17 -28.55
N SER A 590 -13.46 31.42 -28.31
CA SER A 590 -12.64 32.15 -29.28
C SER A 590 -11.26 31.50 -29.42
N GLU A 591 -10.64 31.68 -30.58
CA GLU A 591 -9.25 31.25 -30.79
C GLU A 591 -8.30 31.86 -29.76
N ALA A 592 -8.51 33.12 -29.38
CA ALA A 592 -7.73 33.80 -28.35
C ALA A 592 -7.88 33.14 -26.96
N GLU A 593 -9.10 32.77 -26.57
CA GLU A 593 -9.34 32.07 -25.31
C GLU A 593 -8.65 30.69 -25.30
N ARG A 594 -8.72 29.95 -26.41
CA ARG A 594 -8.02 28.67 -26.56
C ARG A 594 -6.50 28.83 -26.49
N ALA A 595 -5.96 29.74 -27.30
CA ALA A 595 -4.53 30.01 -27.39
C ALA A 595 -3.94 30.48 -26.06
N SER A 596 -4.66 31.31 -25.29
CA SER A 596 -4.19 31.78 -23.99
C SER A 596 -3.95 30.63 -23.01
N ARG A 597 -4.91 29.70 -22.87
CA ARG A 597 -4.75 28.54 -21.97
C ARG A 597 -3.68 27.58 -22.48
N CYS A 598 -3.65 27.31 -23.78
CA CYS A 598 -2.62 26.45 -24.39
C CYS A 598 -1.21 27.02 -24.20
N HIS A 599 -1.04 28.34 -24.33
CA HIS A 599 0.25 29.00 -24.07
C HIS A 599 0.67 28.86 -22.59
N ALA A 600 -0.26 29.09 -21.66
CA ALA A 600 0.01 28.92 -20.23
C ALA A 600 0.38 27.48 -19.89
N ALA A 601 -0.38 26.50 -20.42
CA ALA A 601 -0.15 25.08 -20.23
C ALA A 601 1.22 24.63 -20.78
N ARG A 602 1.51 24.99 -22.03
CA ARG A 602 2.77 24.68 -22.70
C ARG A 602 3.96 25.25 -21.93
N ARG A 603 3.89 26.53 -21.52
CA ARG A 603 4.95 27.19 -20.74
C ARG A 603 5.22 26.48 -19.41
N LEU A 604 4.17 26.04 -18.71
CA LEU A 604 4.31 25.28 -17.46
C LEU A 604 4.98 23.92 -17.71
N VAL A 605 4.52 23.18 -18.73
CA VAL A 605 5.04 21.86 -19.07
C VAL A 605 6.51 21.93 -19.53
N GLU A 606 6.85 22.85 -20.42
CA GLU A 606 8.23 23.08 -20.89
C GLU A 606 9.19 23.48 -19.76
N ALA A 607 8.71 24.24 -18.77
CA ALA A 607 9.54 24.70 -17.65
C ALA A 607 9.78 23.62 -16.58
N HIS A 608 8.79 22.77 -16.28
CA HIS A 608 8.82 21.92 -15.09
C HIS A 608 8.74 20.41 -15.36
N PHE A 609 8.19 19.98 -16.50
CA PHE A 609 7.86 18.58 -16.81
C PHE A 609 8.69 18.06 -17.99
N THR A 610 10.01 18.29 -17.93
CA THR A 610 10.99 17.71 -18.84
C THR A 610 11.75 16.55 -18.18
N TRP A 611 12.29 15.64 -18.98
CA TRP A 611 13.11 14.53 -18.49
C TRP A 611 14.41 15.00 -17.83
N GLN A 612 14.94 16.16 -18.23
CA GLN A 612 16.06 16.80 -17.55
C GLN A 612 15.68 17.27 -16.14
N ALA A 613 14.55 17.97 -16.01
CA ALA A 613 14.05 18.41 -14.71
C ALA A 613 13.69 17.22 -13.81
N TRP A 614 13.17 16.14 -14.39
CA TRP A 614 12.95 14.87 -13.70
C TRP A 614 14.24 14.26 -13.15
N ALA A 615 15.31 14.22 -13.96
CA ALA A 615 16.61 13.68 -13.53
C ALA A 615 17.20 14.49 -12.38
N GLN A 616 17.16 15.83 -12.47
CA GLN A 616 17.62 16.72 -11.41
C GLN A 616 16.86 16.47 -10.08
N ARG A 617 15.52 16.51 -10.11
CA ARG A 617 14.70 16.25 -8.90
C ARG A 617 14.91 14.85 -8.35
N THR A 618 15.14 13.87 -9.22
CA THR A 618 15.42 12.49 -8.82
C THR A 618 16.76 12.43 -8.09
N GLU A 619 17.82 13.01 -8.62
CA GLU A 619 19.13 13.04 -7.94
C GLU A 619 19.08 13.76 -6.59
N GLU A 620 18.39 14.90 -6.50
CA GLU A 620 18.14 15.62 -5.25
C GLU A 620 17.39 14.73 -4.24
N ALA A 621 16.39 13.96 -4.70
CA ALA A 621 15.67 13.02 -3.86
C ALA A 621 16.56 11.87 -3.37
N LEU A 622 17.40 11.30 -4.23
CA LEU A 622 18.31 10.21 -3.89
C LEU A 622 19.33 10.64 -2.84
N GLU A 623 19.87 11.85 -2.94
CA GLU A 623 20.77 12.41 -1.92
C GLU A 623 20.04 12.57 -0.58
N ALA A 624 18.81 13.09 -0.59
CA ALA A 624 18.00 13.19 0.61
C ALA A 624 17.72 11.81 1.26
N PHE A 625 17.57 10.75 0.47
CA PHE A 625 17.30 9.39 0.97
C PHE A 625 18.51 8.71 1.60
N ARG A 626 19.74 9.16 1.32
CA ARG A 626 20.96 8.66 1.97
C ARG A 626 21.07 9.11 3.42
N SER A 627 20.41 10.20 3.79
CA SER A 627 20.40 10.71 5.15
C SER A 627 19.52 9.83 6.06
N PRO A 628 20.00 9.43 7.25
CA PRO A 628 19.18 8.70 8.21
C PRO A 628 17.95 9.52 8.59
N ASN A 629 16.76 8.92 8.50
CA ASN A 629 15.54 9.58 8.99
C ASN A 629 15.26 9.15 10.44
N PRO A 630 15.26 10.08 11.41
CA PRO A 630 15.10 9.76 12.83
C PRO A 630 13.74 9.14 13.16
N TRP A 631 12.68 9.54 12.46
CA TRP A 631 11.30 9.10 12.71
C TRP A 631 11.02 7.66 12.28
N ARG A 632 11.94 7.00 11.57
CA ARG A 632 11.78 5.57 11.21
C ARG A 632 11.72 4.65 12.43
N ARG A 633 12.40 5.00 13.52
CA ARG A 633 12.53 4.13 14.71
C ARG A 633 12.32 4.84 16.05
N GLN A 634 12.24 6.17 16.07
CA GLN A 634 12.02 6.91 17.31
C GLN A 634 10.59 6.74 17.86
N THR A 635 10.45 6.77 19.17
CA THR A 635 9.18 6.96 19.86
C THR A 635 8.58 8.30 19.44
N ILE A 636 7.27 8.35 19.17
CA ILE A 636 6.60 9.60 18.77
C ILE A 636 6.08 10.31 20.03
N PRO A 637 6.66 11.46 20.45
CA PRO A 637 6.08 12.26 21.52
C PRO A 637 4.83 12.95 20.98
N MET A 638 3.69 12.77 21.64
CA MET A 638 2.42 13.34 21.18
C MET A 638 1.51 13.79 22.31
N VAL A 639 0.70 14.81 22.02
CA VAL A 639 -0.47 15.13 22.84
C VAL A 639 -1.75 14.63 22.17
N TRP A 640 -2.72 14.20 22.98
CA TRP A 640 -3.99 13.69 22.52
C TRP A 640 -5.15 14.43 23.18
N VAL A 641 -5.80 15.31 22.44
CA VAL A 641 -6.92 16.12 22.93
C VAL A 641 -8.23 15.35 22.73
N SER A 642 -8.85 14.91 23.82
CA SER A 642 -10.08 14.11 23.79
C SER A 642 -10.81 14.14 25.13
N THR A 643 -12.12 13.87 25.14
CA THR A 643 -12.79 13.31 26.32
C THR A 643 -12.12 12.01 26.74
N TRP A 644 -12.00 11.72 28.04
CA TRP A 644 -11.35 10.50 28.54
C TRP A 644 -11.96 9.99 29.84
N GLY A 645 -12.17 8.68 29.89
CA GLY A 645 -12.67 7.98 31.07
C GLY A 645 -14.19 8.02 31.27
N GLY A 646 -14.94 8.84 30.52
CA GLY A 646 -16.40 8.93 30.61
C GLY A 646 -17.19 7.95 29.71
N ARG A 647 -18.53 7.95 29.86
CA ARG A 647 -19.49 7.14 29.05
C ARG A 647 -19.81 7.80 27.70
N CYS A 648 -18.77 8.10 26.93
CA CYS A 648 -18.84 8.85 25.68
C CYS A 648 -18.20 8.05 24.54
N GLY A 649 -18.80 8.09 23.34
CA GLY A 649 -18.28 7.40 22.15
C GLY A 649 -16.88 7.87 21.75
N ILE A 650 -16.58 9.16 21.90
CA ILE A 650 -15.27 9.75 21.57
C ILE A 650 -14.20 9.33 22.58
N ALA A 651 -14.52 9.29 23.88
CA ALA A 651 -13.61 8.76 24.89
C ALA A 651 -13.25 7.29 24.59
N ARG A 652 -14.27 6.50 24.21
CA ARG A 652 -14.08 5.09 23.86
C ARG A 652 -13.28 4.90 22.57
N TYR A 653 -13.54 5.72 21.54
CA TYR A 653 -12.78 5.79 20.29
C TYR A 653 -11.29 6.03 20.57
N SER A 654 -10.98 7.09 21.34
CA SER A 654 -9.62 7.43 21.74
C SER A 654 -8.93 6.30 22.48
N GLN A 655 -9.61 5.68 23.45
CA GLN A 655 -9.07 4.55 24.19
C GLN A 655 -8.79 3.34 23.29
N TYR A 656 -9.68 3.01 22.36
CA TYR A 656 -9.45 1.87 21.46
C TYR A 656 -8.30 2.10 20.48
N LEU A 657 -8.12 3.34 20.03
CA LEU A 657 -7.04 3.67 19.11
C LEU A 657 -5.69 3.77 19.83
N LEU A 658 -5.65 4.31 21.05
CA LEU A 658 -4.42 4.47 21.84
C LEU A 658 -3.96 3.20 22.56
N HIS A 659 -4.88 2.38 23.09
CA HIS A 659 -4.49 1.25 23.94
C HIS A 659 -3.56 0.24 23.25
N PRO A 660 -3.77 -0.16 21.97
CA PRO A 660 -2.82 -1.01 21.26
C PRO A 660 -1.44 -0.38 21.09
N LEU A 661 -1.37 0.96 20.95
CA LEU A 661 -0.11 1.68 20.81
C LEU A 661 0.65 1.76 22.13
N LEU A 662 -0.05 2.00 23.24
CA LEU A 662 0.52 2.02 24.59
C LEU A 662 1.07 0.65 25.03
N GLN A 663 0.56 -0.45 24.48
CA GLN A 663 1.06 -1.80 24.74
C GLN A 663 2.34 -2.13 23.94
N ARG A 664 2.68 -1.33 22.93
CA ARG A 664 3.85 -1.53 22.07
C ARG A 664 4.99 -0.65 22.56
N ASP A 665 5.99 -1.27 23.17
CA ASP A 665 7.15 -0.56 23.73
C ASP A 665 7.85 0.31 22.69
N GLY A 666 8.13 1.57 23.04
CA GLY A 666 8.77 2.56 22.17
C GLY A 666 7.94 3.04 20.96
N ALA A 667 6.65 2.73 20.85
CA ALA A 667 5.83 3.19 19.73
C ALA A 667 5.49 4.69 19.85
N VAL A 668 4.92 5.09 20.98
CA VAL A 668 4.44 6.45 21.27
C VAL A 668 4.73 6.85 22.71
N ASP A 669 4.96 8.13 22.94
CA ASP A 669 5.00 8.76 24.26
C ASP A 669 3.89 9.81 24.30
N VAL A 670 2.76 9.45 24.91
CA VAL A 670 1.51 10.21 24.80
C VAL A 670 1.15 10.89 26.11
N ARG A 671 0.69 12.15 26.01
CA ARG A 671 -0.06 12.83 27.06
C ARG A 671 -1.49 13.11 26.58
N VAL A 672 -2.47 12.48 27.21
CA VAL A 672 -3.89 12.72 26.92
C VAL A 672 -4.33 13.98 27.65
N LEU A 673 -4.79 14.98 26.90
CA LEU A 673 -5.32 16.23 27.41
C LEU A 673 -6.85 16.14 27.49
N ALA A 674 -7.37 16.00 28.70
CA ALA A 674 -8.77 15.72 29.00
C ALA A 674 -9.50 16.92 29.65
N PRO A 675 -10.83 17.00 29.56
CA PRO A 675 -11.58 18.11 30.16
C PRO A 675 -11.64 18.01 31.69
N LEU A 676 -11.69 19.18 32.34
CA LEU A 676 -11.85 19.28 33.80
C LEU A 676 -13.24 18.86 34.29
N TRP A 677 -14.27 18.99 33.46
CA TRP A 677 -15.66 18.73 33.82
C TRP A 677 -16.10 17.27 33.70
N GLU A 678 -15.32 16.41 33.03
CA GLU A 678 -15.71 15.01 32.84
C GLU A 678 -15.30 14.15 34.04
N THR A 679 -16.27 13.49 34.68
CA THR A 679 -15.99 12.56 35.78
C THR A 679 -15.61 11.18 35.22
N PRO A 680 -14.39 10.66 35.48
CA PRO A 680 -14.00 9.38 34.92
C PRO A 680 -14.64 8.20 35.65
N LEU A 681 -14.89 7.13 34.92
CA LEU A 681 -15.42 5.87 35.47
C LEU A 681 -14.40 5.11 36.34
N ARG A 682 -13.11 5.43 36.20
CA ARG A 682 -11.96 4.84 36.92
C ARG A 682 -10.93 5.93 37.20
N SER A 683 -9.96 5.66 38.06
CA SER A 683 -8.83 6.60 38.26
C SER A 683 -8.09 6.82 36.95
N ASP A 684 -7.73 8.08 36.68
CA ASP A 684 -6.94 8.43 35.51
C ASP A 684 -5.52 7.83 35.61
N PRO A 685 -5.00 7.22 34.53
CA PRO A 685 -3.59 6.86 34.43
C PRO A 685 -2.66 8.08 34.40
N ASP A 686 -1.37 7.89 34.72
CA ASP A 686 -0.36 8.95 34.78
C ASP A 686 -0.19 9.74 33.47
N PHE A 687 -0.48 9.12 32.33
CA PHE A 687 -0.41 9.77 31.01
C PHE A 687 -1.62 10.67 30.70
N VAL A 688 -2.61 10.75 31.58
CA VAL A 688 -3.81 11.59 31.41
C VAL A 688 -3.67 12.84 32.25
N HIS A 689 -3.71 14.00 31.60
CA HIS A 689 -3.70 15.31 32.22
C HIS A 689 -5.03 16.02 31.94
N ARG A 690 -5.81 16.30 32.98
CA ARG A 690 -7.03 17.11 32.85
C ARG A 690 -6.66 18.58 32.92
N CYS A 691 -6.78 19.30 31.81
CA CYS A 691 -6.17 20.64 31.70
C CYS A 691 -7.01 21.68 30.95
N TRP A 692 -8.21 21.34 30.45
CA TRP A 692 -8.99 22.29 29.66
C TRP A 692 -10.46 22.35 30.06
N GLU A 693 -10.99 23.57 30.06
CA GLU A 693 -12.41 23.90 30.15
C GLU A 693 -12.63 25.30 29.58
N GLY A 694 -13.87 25.61 29.16
CA GLY A 694 -14.24 26.97 28.81
C GLY A 694 -13.52 27.55 27.60
N LEU A 695 -13.06 28.81 27.73
CA LEU A 695 -12.53 29.61 26.61
C LEU A 695 -11.04 29.37 26.32
N ASP A 696 -10.28 28.92 27.33
CA ASP A 696 -8.80 28.88 27.28
C ASP A 696 -8.24 27.55 26.73
N VAL A 697 -9.11 26.69 26.19
CA VAL A 697 -8.76 25.34 25.70
C VAL A 697 -7.59 25.36 24.72
N ALA A 698 -7.56 26.32 23.79
CA ALA A 698 -6.49 26.42 22.80
C ALA A 698 -5.12 26.72 23.43
N GLU A 699 -5.07 27.67 24.37
CA GLU A 699 -3.84 28.07 25.05
C GLU A 699 -3.31 26.94 25.94
N ALA A 700 -4.19 26.30 26.70
CA ALA A 700 -3.84 25.16 27.56
C ALA A 700 -3.27 23.99 26.74
N VAL A 701 -3.90 23.64 25.62
CA VAL A 701 -3.42 22.55 24.75
C VAL A 701 -2.05 22.87 24.16
N VAL A 702 -1.83 24.10 23.68
CA VAL A 702 -0.55 24.51 23.09
C VAL A 702 0.56 24.51 24.15
N ALA A 703 0.29 25.04 25.34
CA ALA A 703 1.25 25.05 26.44
C ALA A 703 1.65 23.63 26.86
N GLU A 704 0.69 22.71 26.98
CA GLU A 704 0.96 21.31 27.31
C GLU A 704 1.71 20.57 26.21
N ALA A 705 1.41 20.85 24.94
CA ALA A 705 2.14 20.29 23.80
C ALA A 705 3.62 20.69 23.82
N GLN A 706 3.90 21.97 24.09
CA GLN A 706 5.26 22.49 24.22
C GLN A 706 5.98 21.91 25.44
N ALA A 707 5.31 21.87 26.60
CA ALA A 707 5.86 21.30 27.83
C ALA A 707 6.19 19.80 27.71
N HIS A 708 5.40 19.05 26.95
CA HIS A 708 5.64 17.63 26.65
C HIS A 708 6.69 17.42 25.54
N GLY A 709 7.08 18.47 24.79
CA GLY A 709 7.95 18.33 23.62
C GLY A 709 7.29 17.53 22.49
N ALA A 710 5.97 17.68 22.33
CA ALA A 710 5.19 16.91 21.38
C ALA A 710 5.60 17.21 19.93
N ALA A 711 5.83 16.15 19.14
CA ALA A 711 5.99 16.24 17.70
C ALA A 711 4.64 16.17 16.97
N VAL A 712 3.63 15.57 17.61
CA VAL A 712 2.28 15.38 17.05
C VAL A 712 1.23 15.81 18.06
N ALA A 713 0.17 16.45 17.58
CA ALA A 713 -1.05 16.70 18.33
C ALA A 713 -2.23 16.04 17.62
N VAL A 714 -2.93 15.16 18.31
CA VAL A 714 -4.13 14.48 17.81
C VAL A 714 -5.35 15.09 18.49
N VAL A 715 -6.24 15.71 17.72
CA VAL A 715 -7.42 16.40 18.22
C VAL A 715 -8.67 15.63 17.81
N GLN A 716 -9.44 15.16 18.81
CA GLN A 716 -10.76 14.55 18.59
C GLN A 716 -11.83 15.64 18.67
N TYR A 717 -12.23 16.17 17.52
CA TYR A 717 -13.11 17.33 17.45
C TYR A 717 -14.59 16.94 17.46
N HIS A 718 -15.35 17.63 18.30
CA HIS A 718 -16.80 17.61 18.31
C HIS A 718 -17.31 18.99 18.81
N PRO A 719 -18.34 19.58 18.16
CA PRO A 719 -18.79 20.94 18.50
C PRO A 719 -19.37 21.08 19.91
N ALA A 720 -19.79 19.97 20.54
CA ALA A 720 -20.22 19.97 21.95
C ALA A 720 -19.07 20.12 22.96
N PHE A 721 -17.80 19.99 22.56
CA PHE A 721 -16.64 20.11 23.46
C PHE A 721 -16.01 21.49 23.39
N PHE A 722 -15.84 22.02 22.18
CA PHE A 722 -15.42 23.38 21.90
C PHE A 722 -15.81 23.73 20.45
N ASP A 723 -16.04 25.01 20.18
CA ASP A 723 -16.46 25.48 18.86
C ASP A 723 -15.30 25.58 17.85
N VAL A 724 -15.63 25.94 16.60
CA VAL A 724 -14.69 26.04 15.49
C VAL A 724 -13.63 27.12 15.72
N GLU A 725 -13.94 28.22 16.41
CA GLU A 725 -12.98 29.29 16.70
C GLU A 725 -11.85 28.77 17.60
N ARG A 726 -12.19 27.99 18.63
CA ARG A 726 -11.18 27.38 19.53
C ARG A 726 -10.38 26.30 18.81
N LEU A 727 -11.02 25.51 17.93
CA LEU A 727 -10.31 24.55 17.07
C LEU A 727 -9.28 25.26 16.18
N VAL A 728 -9.66 26.38 15.58
CA VAL A 728 -8.77 27.20 14.73
C VAL A 728 -7.62 27.78 15.52
N ALA A 729 -7.89 28.38 16.69
CA ALA A 729 -6.86 28.93 17.56
C ALA A 729 -5.84 27.87 17.98
N MET A 730 -6.32 26.69 18.37
CA MET A 730 -5.50 25.53 18.74
C MET A 730 -4.66 25.03 17.56
N THR A 731 -5.28 24.84 16.38
CA THR A 731 -4.59 24.36 15.17
C THR A 731 -3.47 25.32 14.77
N ARG A 732 -3.74 26.64 14.82
CA ARG A 732 -2.75 27.67 14.52
C ARG A 732 -1.60 27.65 15.53
N GLY A 733 -1.90 27.67 16.83
CA GLY A 733 -0.86 27.70 17.86
C GLY A 733 0.04 26.46 17.85
N LEU A 734 -0.54 25.28 17.61
CA LEU A 734 0.23 24.03 17.47
C LEU A 734 1.11 24.05 16.21
N HIS A 735 0.57 24.51 15.08
CA HIS A 735 1.33 24.65 13.85
C HIS A 735 2.51 25.62 13.99
N GLU A 736 2.29 26.78 14.61
CA GLU A 736 3.32 27.78 14.92
C GLU A 736 4.40 27.24 15.87
N ALA A 737 4.03 26.31 16.75
CA ALA A 737 4.96 25.58 17.63
C ALA A 737 5.72 24.44 16.91
N GLY A 738 5.52 24.23 15.60
CA GLY A 738 6.15 23.15 14.84
C GLY A 738 5.56 21.76 15.12
N VAL A 739 4.37 21.68 15.73
CA VAL A 739 3.70 20.43 16.07
C VAL A 739 2.81 19.99 14.91
N LEU A 740 2.94 18.72 14.51
CA LEU A 740 2.10 18.14 13.47
C LEU A 740 0.68 17.93 13.97
N VAL A 741 -0.32 18.59 13.36
CA VAL A 741 -1.71 18.51 13.82
C VAL A 741 -2.53 17.51 13.01
N TRP A 742 -3.11 16.53 13.68
CA TRP A 742 -4.12 15.60 13.16
C TRP A 742 -5.46 15.91 13.80
N ILE A 743 -6.49 16.21 13.01
CA ILE A 743 -7.84 16.48 13.52
C ILE A 743 -8.78 15.37 13.05
N THR A 744 -9.47 14.70 13.97
CA THR A 744 -10.54 13.74 13.65
C THR A 744 -11.90 14.40 13.91
N PHE A 745 -12.72 14.53 12.86
CA PHE A 745 -14.05 15.12 12.95
C PHE A 745 -15.10 14.05 13.23
N HIS A 746 -15.73 14.11 14.41
CA HIS A 746 -16.81 13.20 14.79
C HIS A 746 -18.20 13.72 14.38
N ALA A 747 -18.33 15.04 14.18
CA ALA A 747 -19.55 15.67 13.69
C ALA A 747 -19.22 16.98 12.94
N THR A 748 -19.59 17.04 11.67
CA THR A 748 -19.34 18.19 10.78
C THR A 748 -20.63 18.92 10.40
N ARG A 749 -21.74 18.19 10.21
CA ARG A 749 -23.00 18.71 9.62
C ARG A 749 -23.53 19.96 10.31
N TYR A 750 -23.49 20.00 11.64
CA TYR A 750 -24.01 21.11 12.45
C TYR A 750 -23.18 22.39 12.35
N VAL A 751 -21.92 22.30 11.89
CA VAL A 751 -20.96 23.41 11.88
C VAL A 751 -20.31 23.62 10.51
N ARG A 752 -20.93 23.12 9.42
CA ARG A 752 -20.35 23.21 8.07
C ARG A 752 -20.11 24.65 7.64
N ARG A 753 -20.96 25.59 8.05
CA ARG A 753 -20.79 27.01 7.71
C ARG A 753 -19.53 27.58 8.36
N GLU A 754 -19.37 27.36 9.66
CA GLU A 754 -18.24 27.82 10.44
C GLU A 754 -16.94 27.16 9.99
N LEU A 755 -16.98 25.87 9.65
CA LEU A 755 -15.84 25.15 9.07
C LEU A 755 -15.45 25.69 7.69
N ALA A 756 -16.41 26.09 6.86
CA ALA A 756 -16.15 26.73 5.57
C ALA A 756 -15.47 28.10 5.75
N GLU A 757 -15.95 28.92 6.69
CA GLU A 757 -15.33 30.20 7.05
C GLU A 757 -13.90 30.01 7.63
N ALA A 758 -13.63 28.86 8.27
CA ALA A 758 -12.36 28.50 8.86
C ALA A 758 -11.36 27.78 7.92
N ALA A 759 -11.72 27.52 6.65
CA ALA A 759 -10.96 26.62 5.77
C ALA A 759 -9.46 26.92 5.66
N LEU A 760 -9.08 28.21 5.54
CA LEU A 760 -7.69 28.65 5.46
C LEU A 760 -6.88 28.29 6.72
N ASN A 761 -7.49 28.33 7.90
CA ASN A 761 -6.80 27.95 9.13
C ASN A 761 -6.76 26.43 9.31
N LEU A 762 -7.81 25.71 8.88
CA LEU A 762 -7.82 24.25 8.88
C LEU A 762 -6.77 23.66 7.94
N ALA A 763 -6.40 24.37 6.87
CA ALA A 763 -5.31 23.98 5.96
C ALA A 763 -3.93 23.84 6.66
N LYS A 764 -3.74 24.48 7.82
CA LYS A 764 -2.51 24.37 8.63
C LYS A 764 -2.38 23.02 9.31
N ALA A 765 -3.48 22.27 9.45
CA ALA A 765 -3.41 20.90 9.93
C ALA A 765 -2.69 20.01 8.92
N ALA A 766 -1.97 19.01 9.42
CA ALA A 766 -1.36 18.02 8.55
C ALA A 766 -2.42 17.10 7.95
N ARG A 767 -3.44 16.71 8.73
CA ARG A 767 -4.59 15.92 8.25
C ARG A 767 -5.91 16.28 8.91
N LEU A 768 -6.96 16.27 8.08
CA LEU A 768 -8.37 16.34 8.45
C LEU A 768 -8.99 14.96 8.22
N ALA A 769 -9.08 14.16 9.28
CA ALA A 769 -9.65 12.82 9.24
C ALA A 769 -11.17 12.87 9.41
N VAL A 770 -11.89 12.27 8.47
CA VAL A 770 -13.36 12.20 8.44
C VAL A 770 -13.83 10.76 8.26
N HIS A 771 -15.06 10.46 8.65
CA HIS A 771 -15.59 9.08 8.64
C HIS A 771 -16.55 8.79 7.48
N SER A 772 -16.91 9.80 6.67
CA SER A 772 -17.88 9.65 5.59
C SER A 772 -17.37 10.25 4.27
N VAL A 773 -17.82 9.71 3.14
CA VAL A 773 -17.50 10.24 1.80
C VAL A 773 -18.14 11.62 1.60
N ASP A 774 -19.30 11.86 2.18
CA ASP A 774 -19.97 13.18 2.19
C ASP A 774 -19.07 14.25 2.84
N ASP A 775 -18.40 13.94 3.96
CA ASP A 775 -17.45 14.86 4.58
C ASP A 775 -16.17 15.02 3.76
N VAL A 776 -15.69 13.97 3.08
CA VAL A 776 -14.57 14.09 2.14
C VAL A 776 -14.90 15.10 1.05
N ASN A 777 -16.10 14.98 0.47
CA ASN A 777 -16.58 15.89 -0.57
C ASN A 777 -16.79 17.32 -0.06
N PHE A 778 -17.37 17.48 1.14
CA PHE A 778 -17.50 18.79 1.78
C PHE A 778 -16.14 19.51 1.91
N PHE A 779 -15.10 18.83 2.41
CA PHE A 779 -13.77 19.45 2.51
C PHE A 779 -13.08 19.61 1.14
N LYS A 780 -13.36 18.73 0.17
CA LYS A 780 -12.88 18.92 -1.21
C LYS A 780 -13.43 20.22 -1.81
N ASP A 781 -14.71 20.51 -1.64
CA ASP A 781 -15.36 21.73 -2.15
C ASP A 781 -14.78 23.01 -1.52
N LEU A 782 -14.18 22.89 -0.34
CA LEU A 782 -13.42 23.96 0.32
C LEU A 782 -11.95 24.07 -0.13
N GLY A 783 -11.50 23.25 -1.09
CA GLY A 783 -10.11 23.17 -1.53
C GLY A 783 -9.18 22.42 -0.58
N LEU A 784 -9.71 21.72 0.42
CA LEU A 784 -8.95 21.02 1.46
C LEU A 784 -8.73 19.53 1.18
N ASP A 785 -9.02 19.06 -0.03
CA ASP A 785 -8.82 17.66 -0.45
C ASP A 785 -7.41 17.14 -0.12
N HIS A 786 -6.39 17.96 -0.38
CA HIS A 786 -4.98 17.64 -0.11
C HIS A 786 -4.65 17.46 1.39
N ARG A 787 -5.55 17.85 2.31
CA ARG A 787 -5.46 17.61 3.76
C ARG A 787 -6.42 16.55 4.27
N THR A 788 -7.46 16.22 3.51
CA THR A 788 -8.56 15.37 3.98
C THR A 788 -8.27 13.90 3.76
N VAL A 789 -8.58 13.05 4.75
CA VAL A 789 -8.45 11.59 4.63
C VAL A 789 -9.70 10.90 5.14
N LEU A 790 -10.22 9.95 4.36
CA LEU A 790 -11.26 9.05 4.84
C LEU A 790 -10.62 8.08 5.84
N TRP A 791 -10.93 8.27 7.12
CA TRP A 791 -10.41 7.46 8.20
C TRP A 791 -11.46 6.45 8.67
N PRO A 792 -11.17 5.13 8.60
CA PRO A 792 -12.14 4.13 8.99
C PRO A 792 -12.38 4.17 10.50
N HIS A 793 -13.63 4.05 10.90
CA HIS A 793 -13.96 3.80 12.30
C HIS A 793 -13.71 2.33 12.61
N GLY A 794 -12.95 2.05 13.67
CA GLY A 794 -12.57 0.71 14.05
C GLY A 794 -13.74 -0.15 14.54
N VAL A 795 -13.53 -1.46 14.55
CA VAL A 795 -14.48 -2.45 15.09
C VAL A 795 -13.88 -3.22 16.27
N PRO A 796 -14.72 -3.58 17.26
CA PRO A 796 -14.33 -4.48 18.34
C PRO A 796 -13.73 -5.78 17.82
N ALA A 797 -12.70 -6.28 18.50
CA ALA A 797 -12.23 -7.64 18.28
C ALA A 797 -13.15 -8.60 19.03
N ALA A 798 -13.78 -9.53 18.31
CA ALA A 798 -14.55 -10.61 18.93
C ALA A 798 -13.80 -11.94 18.77
N SER A 799 -13.67 -12.70 19.85
CA SER A 799 -13.20 -14.08 19.77
C SER A 799 -14.28 -14.92 19.08
N PRO A 800 -14.00 -15.56 17.93
CA PRO A 800 -14.99 -16.35 17.21
C PRO A 800 -15.54 -17.47 18.09
N ARG A 801 -16.86 -17.67 18.07
CA ARG A 801 -17.52 -18.80 18.72
C ARG A 801 -18.41 -19.54 17.73
N PRO A 802 -18.42 -20.88 17.71
CA PRO A 802 -19.41 -21.62 16.96
C PRO A 802 -20.83 -21.22 17.37
N LEU A 803 -21.71 -21.05 16.38
CA LEU A 803 -23.07 -20.54 16.62
C LEU A 803 -23.86 -21.37 17.65
N HIS A 804 -23.69 -22.70 17.64
CA HIS A 804 -24.38 -23.59 18.58
C HIS A 804 -23.94 -23.35 20.04
N GLU A 805 -22.65 -23.10 20.28
CA GLU A 805 -22.12 -22.76 21.62
C GLU A 805 -22.62 -21.38 22.05
N ALA A 806 -22.62 -20.40 21.14
CA ALA A 806 -23.11 -19.06 21.43
C ALA A 806 -24.61 -19.07 21.81
N LYS A 807 -25.43 -19.85 21.10
CA LYS A 807 -26.86 -20.02 21.42
C LYS A 807 -27.09 -20.69 22.78
N ALA A 808 -26.25 -21.67 23.14
CA ALA A 808 -26.38 -22.38 24.41
C ALA A 808 -26.18 -21.47 25.64
N LEU A 809 -25.34 -20.44 25.53
CA LEU A 809 -25.14 -19.45 26.60
C LEU A 809 -26.42 -18.69 26.98
N PHE A 810 -27.39 -18.61 26.07
CA PHE A 810 -28.63 -17.83 26.23
C PHE A 810 -29.90 -18.68 26.16
N GLY A 811 -29.79 -20.02 26.11
CA GLY A 811 -30.95 -20.91 25.99
C GLY A 811 -31.71 -20.76 24.66
N LEU A 812 -30.98 -20.44 23.58
CA LEU A 812 -31.54 -20.16 22.24
C LEU A 812 -31.35 -21.34 21.26
N GLU A 813 -31.00 -22.52 21.74
CA GLU A 813 -30.79 -23.71 20.94
C GLU A 813 -32.06 -24.11 20.17
N GLY A 814 -31.88 -24.60 18.94
CA GLY A 814 -32.98 -25.02 18.07
C GLY A 814 -33.86 -23.88 17.54
N ARG A 815 -33.53 -22.62 17.83
CA ARG A 815 -34.24 -21.44 17.31
C ARG A 815 -33.44 -20.76 16.20
N ARG A 816 -34.16 -20.09 15.30
CA ARG A 816 -33.61 -19.13 14.36
C ARG A 816 -33.73 -17.72 14.93
N VAL A 817 -32.61 -17.15 15.35
CA VAL A 817 -32.52 -15.92 16.15
C VAL A 817 -32.27 -14.72 15.24
N LEU A 818 -33.21 -13.78 15.23
CA LEU A 818 -32.98 -12.43 14.71
C LEU A 818 -32.65 -11.52 15.87
N THR A 819 -31.65 -10.66 15.72
CA THR A 819 -31.28 -9.71 16.78
C THR A 819 -31.21 -8.28 16.26
N THR A 820 -31.75 -7.32 17.02
CA THR A 820 -31.48 -5.89 16.84
C THR A 820 -30.74 -5.35 18.07
N PHE A 821 -29.81 -4.41 17.86
CA PHE A 821 -28.87 -3.95 18.88
C PHE A 821 -28.58 -2.44 18.80
N GLY A 822 -28.32 -1.82 19.94
CA GLY A 822 -27.92 -0.41 20.06
C GLY A 822 -28.70 0.34 21.14
N PHE A 823 -28.74 1.67 21.07
CA PHE A 823 -29.62 2.45 21.96
C PHE A 823 -31.08 2.36 21.49
N LEU A 824 -32.00 2.34 22.45
CA LEU A 824 -33.42 2.30 22.18
C LEU A 824 -33.95 3.72 21.91
N MET A 825 -34.00 4.09 20.63
CA MET A 825 -34.54 5.37 20.16
C MET A 825 -35.56 5.13 19.04
N PRO A 826 -36.59 5.99 18.87
CA PRO A 826 -37.64 5.79 17.87
C PRO A 826 -37.10 5.58 16.45
N HIS A 827 -36.10 6.37 16.06
CA HIS A 827 -35.47 6.28 14.73
C HIS A 827 -34.66 4.99 14.51
N LYS A 828 -34.42 4.16 15.54
CA LYS A 828 -33.72 2.87 15.40
C LYS A 828 -34.65 1.75 14.92
N GLY A 829 -35.96 2.00 14.84
CA GLY A 829 -36.92 1.21 14.05
C GLY A 829 -37.37 -0.13 14.64
N VAL A 830 -37.36 -0.27 15.97
CA VAL A 830 -37.78 -1.52 16.65
C VAL A 830 -39.26 -1.85 16.39
N LEU A 831 -40.15 -0.85 16.34
CA LEU A 831 -41.59 -1.06 16.11
C LEU A 831 -41.90 -1.61 14.69
N PRO A 832 -41.40 -1.02 13.58
CA PRO A 832 -41.51 -1.64 12.25
C PRO A 832 -40.94 -3.06 12.18
N LEU A 833 -39.81 -3.33 12.85
CA LEU A 833 -39.22 -4.67 12.88
C LEU A 833 -40.13 -5.70 13.58
N LEU A 834 -40.80 -5.33 14.68
CA LEU A 834 -41.78 -6.21 15.34
C LEU A 834 -42.94 -6.57 14.42
N GLN A 835 -43.42 -5.60 13.63
CA GLN A 835 -44.50 -5.80 12.66
C GLN A 835 -44.05 -6.73 11.52
N ALA A 836 -42.84 -6.55 10.99
CA ALA A 836 -42.24 -7.45 10.00
C ALA A 836 -42.06 -8.87 10.56
N PHE A 837 -41.48 -8.98 11.76
CA PHE A 837 -41.27 -10.25 12.46
C PHE A 837 -42.57 -11.04 12.63
N ARG A 838 -43.67 -10.37 13.02
CA ARG A 838 -44.98 -11.01 13.19
C ARG A 838 -45.49 -11.67 11.90
N ARG A 839 -45.19 -11.10 10.74
CA ARG A 839 -45.57 -11.65 9.41
C ARG A 839 -44.76 -12.90 9.08
N LEU A 840 -43.46 -12.89 9.38
CA LEU A 840 -42.53 -13.98 9.10
C LEU A 840 -42.83 -15.26 9.88
N LEU A 841 -43.46 -15.17 11.05
CA LEU A 841 -43.83 -16.34 11.87
C LEU A 841 -44.74 -17.35 11.17
N GLY A 842 -45.49 -16.94 10.13
CA GLY A 842 -46.32 -17.85 9.33
C GLY A 842 -45.49 -18.83 8.48
N ARG A 843 -44.26 -18.44 8.12
CA ARG A 843 -43.34 -19.21 7.28
C ARG A 843 -42.19 -19.84 8.07
N PHE A 844 -41.69 -19.15 9.09
CA PHE A 844 -40.58 -19.58 9.93
C PHE A 844 -41.06 -19.78 11.38
N TRP A 845 -41.50 -21.00 11.71
CA TRP A 845 -42.10 -21.32 13.01
C TRP A 845 -41.07 -21.41 14.15
N ASP A 846 -39.79 -21.56 13.82
CA ASP A 846 -38.63 -21.63 14.73
C ASP A 846 -38.00 -20.25 14.99
N LEU A 847 -38.56 -19.18 14.40
CA LEU A 847 -38.04 -17.82 14.53
C LEU A 847 -38.20 -17.26 15.95
N PHE A 848 -37.19 -16.52 16.39
CA PHE A 848 -37.12 -15.87 17.69
C PHE A 848 -36.44 -14.50 17.56
N LEU A 849 -36.99 -13.45 18.17
CA LEU A 849 -36.46 -12.10 18.10
C LEU A 849 -35.79 -11.70 19.41
N VAL A 850 -34.54 -11.24 19.34
CA VAL A 850 -33.84 -10.61 20.44
C VAL A 850 -33.77 -9.11 20.17
N VAL A 851 -34.43 -8.33 21.02
CA VAL A 851 -34.36 -6.86 21.01
C VAL A 851 -33.38 -6.46 22.11
N ALA A 852 -32.09 -6.39 21.76
CA ALA A 852 -31.00 -6.06 22.66
C ALA A 852 -30.66 -4.56 22.58
N THR A 853 -31.63 -3.71 22.94
CA THR A 853 -31.51 -2.26 22.78
C THR A 853 -31.56 -1.55 24.13
N SER A 854 -30.45 -0.95 24.54
CA SER A 854 -30.31 -0.32 25.86
C SER A 854 -31.10 0.99 25.95
N GLN A 855 -31.81 1.19 27.06
CA GLN A 855 -32.55 2.43 27.32
C GLN A 855 -31.55 3.56 27.58
N TYR A 856 -31.65 4.64 26.80
CA TYR A 856 -30.85 5.85 27.00
C TYR A 856 -31.48 6.70 28.12
N PRO A 857 -30.72 7.38 28.99
CA PRO A 857 -31.26 8.18 30.09
C PRO A 857 -31.96 9.46 29.57
N SER A 858 -33.14 9.30 28.97
CA SER A 858 -33.97 10.35 28.40
C SER A 858 -35.44 9.93 28.40
N ASP A 859 -36.34 10.90 28.52
CA ASP A 859 -37.79 10.64 28.52
C ASP A 859 -38.27 9.98 27.22
N ILE A 860 -37.70 10.39 26.08
CA ILE A 860 -38.02 9.83 24.77
C ILE A 860 -37.71 8.33 24.70
N SER A 861 -36.55 7.90 25.21
CA SER A 861 -36.18 6.49 25.23
C SER A 861 -37.03 5.68 26.20
N ALA A 862 -37.36 6.24 27.37
CA ALA A 862 -38.21 5.60 28.37
C ALA A 862 -39.64 5.38 27.85
N GLN A 863 -40.23 6.39 27.20
CA GLN A 863 -41.53 6.29 26.56
C GLN A 863 -41.52 5.24 25.45
N HIS A 864 -40.49 5.28 24.59
CA HIS A 864 -40.38 4.33 23.49
C HIS A 864 -40.20 2.88 23.99
N ALA A 865 -39.51 2.66 25.11
CA ALA A 865 -39.43 1.35 25.75
C ALA A 865 -40.81 0.80 26.13
N GLN A 866 -41.68 1.65 26.65
CA GLN A 866 -43.04 1.25 26.99
C GLN A 866 -43.86 0.93 25.74
N GLU A 867 -43.76 1.75 24.68
CA GLU A 867 -44.42 1.51 23.39
C GLU A 867 -44.03 0.15 22.80
N VAL A 868 -42.75 -0.22 22.88
CA VAL A 868 -42.24 -1.52 22.43
C VAL A 868 -42.81 -2.68 23.26
N ARG A 869 -42.88 -2.55 24.60
CA ARG A 869 -43.53 -3.57 25.46
C ARG A 869 -45.00 -3.77 25.11
N ASP A 870 -45.72 -2.67 24.92
CA ASP A 870 -47.14 -2.69 24.58
C ASP A 870 -47.37 -3.30 23.19
N ALA A 871 -46.50 -3.01 22.22
CA ALA A 871 -46.54 -3.64 20.90
C ALA A 871 -46.29 -5.15 20.96
N ILE A 872 -45.27 -5.61 21.69
CA ILE A 872 -45.00 -7.04 21.91
C ILE A 872 -46.22 -7.72 22.52
N SER A 873 -46.87 -7.08 23.50
CA SER A 873 -48.05 -7.63 24.17
C SER A 873 -49.25 -7.71 23.23
N ARG A 874 -49.58 -6.61 22.53
CA ARG A 874 -50.70 -6.54 21.58
C ARG A 874 -50.58 -7.52 20.43
N MET A 875 -49.36 -7.80 19.98
CA MET A 875 -49.10 -8.74 18.88
C MET A 875 -48.97 -10.21 19.32
N GLY A 876 -49.01 -10.49 20.63
CA GLY A 876 -48.89 -11.85 21.17
C GLY A 876 -47.48 -12.44 21.05
N LEU A 877 -46.44 -11.61 21.10
CA LEU A 877 -45.05 -11.99 20.81
C LEU A 877 -44.20 -12.32 22.05
N GLN A 878 -44.80 -12.34 23.25
CA GLN A 878 -44.07 -12.47 24.53
C GLN A 878 -43.23 -13.75 24.63
N ARG A 879 -43.70 -14.87 24.03
CA ARG A 879 -42.97 -16.16 24.02
C ARG A 879 -41.95 -16.29 22.89
N ARG A 880 -41.92 -15.31 21.98
CA ARG A 880 -41.10 -15.31 20.75
C ARG A 880 -40.10 -14.16 20.71
N THR A 881 -40.06 -13.35 21.76
CA THR A 881 -39.21 -12.16 21.85
C THR A 881 -38.49 -12.13 23.19
N LEU A 882 -37.20 -11.81 23.18
CA LEU A 882 -36.43 -11.41 24.35
C LEU A 882 -36.14 -9.91 24.25
N PHE A 883 -36.67 -9.10 25.17
CA PHE A 883 -36.46 -7.66 25.18
C PHE A 883 -35.53 -7.25 26.34
N LEU A 884 -34.31 -6.84 26.00
CA LEU A 884 -33.27 -6.43 26.94
C LEU A 884 -33.03 -4.92 26.81
N THR A 885 -33.28 -4.19 27.89
CA THR A 885 -33.10 -2.72 27.96
C THR A 885 -31.88 -2.29 28.75
N ASP A 886 -31.18 -3.23 29.38
CA ASP A 886 -29.99 -2.94 30.16
C ASP A 886 -28.81 -2.56 29.25
N PHE A 887 -27.91 -1.73 29.78
CA PHE A 887 -26.63 -1.47 29.12
C PHE A 887 -25.70 -2.67 29.35
N LEU A 888 -25.38 -3.39 28.27
CA LEU A 888 -24.50 -4.55 28.32
C LEU A 888 -23.04 -4.13 28.18
N GLU A 889 -22.15 -4.78 28.94
CA GLU A 889 -20.72 -4.68 28.67
C GLU A 889 -20.38 -5.27 27.29
N GLU A 890 -19.33 -4.76 26.66
CA GLU A 890 -18.94 -5.09 25.29
C GLU A 890 -18.79 -6.60 25.05
N SER A 891 -18.14 -7.33 25.95
CA SER A 891 -17.94 -8.77 25.84
C SER A 891 -19.26 -9.56 25.90
N ALA A 892 -20.20 -9.11 26.74
CA ALA A 892 -21.53 -9.68 26.86
C ALA A 892 -22.39 -9.35 25.62
N ALA A 893 -22.32 -8.10 25.13
CA ALA A 893 -23.00 -7.68 23.92
C ALA A 893 -22.53 -8.50 22.70
N LEU A 894 -21.22 -8.65 22.51
CA LEU A 894 -20.67 -9.46 21.41
C LEU A 894 -21.06 -10.94 21.53
N ALA A 895 -21.01 -11.52 22.73
CA ALA A 895 -21.44 -12.90 22.94
C ALA A 895 -22.92 -13.12 22.58
N LEU A 896 -23.79 -12.16 22.94
CA LEU A 896 -25.20 -12.20 22.56
C LEU A 896 -25.39 -12.09 21.05
N LEU A 897 -24.68 -11.16 20.40
CA LEU A 897 -24.76 -11.00 18.94
C LEU A 897 -24.28 -12.26 18.21
N GLN A 898 -23.25 -12.94 18.71
CA GLN A 898 -22.76 -14.22 18.17
C GLN A 898 -23.81 -15.35 18.21
N ALA A 899 -24.82 -15.26 19.08
CA ALA A 899 -25.93 -16.21 19.15
C ALA A 899 -27.01 -15.99 18.07
N SER A 900 -26.87 -14.95 17.24
CA SER A 900 -27.87 -14.56 16.23
C SER A 900 -27.65 -15.29 14.91
N ASP A 901 -28.70 -15.79 14.26
CA ASP A 901 -28.59 -16.25 12.88
C ASP A 901 -28.44 -15.08 11.90
N LEU A 902 -29.16 -13.98 12.16
CA LEU A 902 -29.13 -12.73 11.42
C LEU A 902 -29.29 -11.54 12.37
N ILE A 903 -28.46 -10.51 12.20
CA ILE A 903 -28.58 -9.26 12.96
C ILE A 903 -29.19 -8.19 12.04
N VAL A 904 -30.17 -7.44 12.53
CA VAL A 904 -30.95 -6.49 11.74
C VAL A 904 -30.87 -5.10 12.37
N TYR A 905 -30.52 -4.10 11.55
CA TYR A 905 -30.54 -2.68 11.91
C TYR A 905 -31.65 -1.98 11.12
N PRO A 906 -32.90 -1.96 11.63
CA PRO A 906 -34.08 -1.48 10.91
C PRO A 906 -34.23 0.06 10.98
N TYR A 907 -33.12 0.79 10.89
CA TYR A 907 -33.10 2.23 11.15
C TYR A 907 -34.05 2.98 10.23
N GLN A 908 -34.55 4.10 10.74
CA GLN A 908 -35.35 5.09 10.06
C GLN A 908 -34.48 6.34 9.82
N SER A 909 -35.07 7.46 9.35
CA SER A 909 -34.32 8.69 9.07
C SER A 909 -33.44 9.13 10.25
N THR A 910 -32.17 9.43 9.98
CA THR A 910 -31.19 9.87 10.98
C THR A 910 -30.17 10.83 10.37
N GLU A 911 -29.69 11.77 11.19
CA GLU A 911 -28.64 12.74 10.85
C GLU A 911 -27.23 12.28 11.29
N GLU A 912 -27.12 11.09 11.90
CA GLU A 912 -25.84 10.47 12.24
C GLU A 912 -25.05 10.08 10.96
N SER A 913 -23.73 10.32 10.97
CA SER A 913 -22.86 10.02 9.83
C SER A 913 -22.38 8.56 9.78
N SER A 914 -22.40 7.84 10.90
CA SER A 914 -22.03 6.43 10.99
C SER A 914 -22.65 5.77 12.22
N SER A 915 -22.81 4.44 12.20
CA SER A 915 -23.33 3.68 13.35
C SER A 915 -22.26 2.83 14.03
N ALA A 916 -22.05 3.05 15.33
CA ALA A 916 -21.23 2.15 16.15
C ALA A 916 -21.92 0.79 16.37
N ALA A 917 -23.26 0.77 16.43
CA ALA A 917 -24.01 -0.45 16.70
C ALA A 917 -23.85 -1.47 15.56
N VAL A 918 -23.95 -1.05 14.29
CA VAL A 918 -23.76 -1.95 13.14
C VAL A 918 -22.38 -2.61 13.15
N ARG A 919 -21.35 -1.90 13.63
CA ARG A 919 -19.98 -2.41 13.76
C ARG A 919 -19.86 -3.50 14.80
N PHE A 920 -20.62 -3.45 15.90
CA PHE A 920 -20.74 -4.57 16.84
C PHE A 920 -21.41 -5.78 16.19
N GLY A 921 -22.48 -5.54 15.41
CA GLY A 921 -23.14 -6.57 14.62
C GLY A 921 -22.17 -7.28 13.68
N ILE A 922 -21.42 -6.51 12.90
CA ILE A 922 -20.40 -7.02 11.97
C ILE A 922 -19.29 -7.75 12.73
N ALA A 923 -18.77 -7.17 13.82
CA ALA A 923 -17.71 -7.76 14.64
C ALA A 923 -18.06 -9.14 15.21
N SER A 924 -19.36 -9.43 15.41
CA SER A 924 -19.80 -10.76 15.85
C SER A 924 -19.52 -11.88 14.84
N GLY A 925 -19.22 -11.54 13.57
CA GLY A 925 -18.99 -12.49 12.48
C GLY A 925 -20.27 -13.15 11.95
N ARG A 926 -21.44 -12.64 12.36
CA ARG A 926 -22.76 -13.08 11.90
C ARG A 926 -23.24 -12.23 10.70
N PRO A 927 -24.12 -12.77 9.84
CA PRO A 927 -24.81 -12.00 8.80
C PRO A 927 -25.51 -10.77 9.40
N VAL A 928 -25.39 -9.64 8.71
CA VAL A 928 -26.00 -8.36 9.11
C VAL A 928 -26.86 -7.83 7.97
N ALA A 929 -28.06 -7.35 8.28
CA ALA A 929 -28.94 -6.64 7.37
C ALA A 929 -29.24 -5.23 7.87
N CYS A 930 -29.26 -4.27 6.96
CA CYS A 930 -29.47 -2.84 7.25
C CYS A 930 -30.52 -2.25 6.31
N THR A 931 -31.30 -1.29 6.79
CA THR A 931 -32.19 -0.49 5.93
C THR A 931 -31.39 0.31 4.90
N PRO A 932 -31.98 0.71 3.76
CA PRO A 932 -31.26 1.35 2.66
C PRO A 932 -31.01 2.85 2.95
N LEU A 933 -30.36 3.15 4.07
CA LEU A 933 -30.08 4.51 4.53
C LEU A 933 -28.60 4.88 4.37
N PRO A 934 -28.29 6.17 4.09
CA PRO A 934 -26.91 6.62 3.86
C PRO A 934 -25.93 6.34 5.00
N ILE A 935 -26.41 6.25 6.25
CA ILE A 935 -25.58 5.91 7.42
C ILE A 935 -24.88 4.55 7.32
N PHE A 936 -25.33 3.66 6.42
CA PHE A 936 -24.74 2.33 6.21
C PHE A 936 -23.92 2.20 4.92
N ASP A 937 -23.76 3.27 4.15
CA ASP A 937 -23.04 3.23 2.88
C ASP A 937 -21.57 2.81 3.05
N ASP A 938 -20.97 3.11 4.19
CA ASP A 938 -19.59 2.74 4.55
C ASP A 938 -19.40 1.24 4.84
N VAL A 939 -20.49 0.53 5.17
CA VAL A 939 -20.50 -0.92 5.45
C VAL A 939 -21.27 -1.73 4.40
N ASP A 940 -21.77 -1.09 3.34
CA ASP A 940 -22.64 -1.71 2.31
C ASP A 940 -22.04 -2.98 1.70
N ALA A 941 -20.73 -2.97 1.43
CA ALA A 941 -20.03 -4.10 0.85
C ALA A 941 -19.99 -5.37 1.74
N VAL A 942 -20.32 -5.25 3.03
CA VAL A 942 -20.20 -6.32 4.03
C VAL A 942 -21.49 -6.60 4.80
N VAL A 943 -22.59 -5.95 4.43
CA VAL A 943 -23.93 -6.17 4.97
C VAL A 943 -24.92 -6.43 3.84
N HIS A 944 -26.13 -6.87 4.21
CA HIS A 944 -27.25 -7.01 3.29
C HIS A 944 -28.11 -5.75 3.34
N ARG A 945 -28.37 -5.13 2.18
CA ARG A 945 -29.27 -3.98 2.09
C ARG A 945 -30.71 -4.46 1.94
N LEU A 946 -31.58 -4.03 2.87
CA LEU A 946 -33.01 -4.29 2.83
C LEU A 946 -33.69 -3.37 1.79
N PRO A 947 -34.85 -3.76 1.22
CA PRO A 947 -35.49 -3.00 0.14
C PRO A 947 -36.14 -1.69 0.59
N GLY A 948 -36.38 -1.51 1.89
CA GLY A 948 -37.04 -0.33 2.46
C GLY A 948 -36.97 -0.28 3.98
N THR A 949 -37.63 0.71 4.57
CA THR A 949 -37.66 0.98 6.02
C THR A 949 -39.00 0.62 6.68
N ASP A 950 -40.04 0.42 5.86
CA ASP A 950 -41.38 0.05 6.30
C ASP A 950 -41.52 -1.46 6.60
N PRO A 951 -42.53 -1.88 7.37
CA PRO A 951 -42.69 -3.27 7.81
C PRO A 951 -42.80 -4.30 6.66
N GLU A 952 -43.45 -3.95 5.55
CA GLU A 952 -43.60 -4.79 4.37
C GLU A 952 -42.22 -5.07 3.74
N ALA A 953 -41.47 -4.01 3.45
CA ALA A 953 -40.15 -4.10 2.84
C ALA A 953 -39.14 -4.80 3.76
N LEU A 954 -39.19 -4.54 5.07
CA LEU A 954 -38.40 -5.28 6.05
C LEU A 954 -38.72 -6.78 6.01
N ALA A 955 -40.01 -7.16 5.98
CA ALA A 955 -40.40 -8.56 5.93
C ALA A 955 -39.94 -9.25 4.63
N GLU A 956 -40.11 -8.61 3.47
CA GLU A 956 -39.67 -9.15 2.18
C GLU A 956 -38.16 -9.42 2.15
N GLY A 957 -37.36 -8.44 2.55
CA GLY A 957 -35.90 -8.56 2.57
C GLY A 957 -35.43 -9.65 3.55
N LEU A 958 -36.01 -9.71 4.74
CA LEU A 958 -35.68 -10.73 5.74
C LEU A 958 -36.15 -12.12 5.30
N GLU A 959 -37.32 -12.25 4.68
CA GLU A 959 -37.80 -13.53 4.15
C GLU A 959 -36.85 -14.10 3.09
N LYS A 960 -36.40 -13.25 2.15
CA LYS A 960 -35.43 -13.63 1.13
C LYS A 960 -34.13 -14.17 1.77
N LEU A 961 -33.57 -13.44 2.74
CA LEU A 961 -32.34 -13.84 3.42
C LEU A 961 -32.52 -15.11 4.25
N LEU A 962 -33.65 -15.27 4.93
CA LEU A 962 -33.92 -16.45 5.77
C LEU A 962 -34.27 -17.71 4.94
N ALA A 963 -34.70 -17.54 3.69
CA ALA A 963 -35.06 -18.65 2.80
C ALA A 963 -33.86 -19.27 2.09
N ASP A 964 -32.75 -18.53 1.93
CA ASP A 964 -31.57 -18.97 1.18
C ASP A 964 -30.28 -18.75 1.98
N GLU A 965 -29.70 -19.85 2.47
CA GLU A 965 -28.44 -19.83 3.23
C GLU A 965 -27.25 -19.32 2.39
N GLY A 966 -27.26 -19.57 1.07
CA GLY A 966 -26.24 -19.08 0.15
C GLY A 966 -26.27 -17.56 0.01
N GLU A 967 -27.46 -16.98 -0.11
CA GLU A 967 -27.64 -15.52 -0.09
C GLU A 967 -27.24 -14.95 1.28
N LEU A 968 -27.72 -15.56 2.38
CA LEU A 968 -27.44 -15.12 3.76
C LEU A 968 -25.94 -15.03 4.05
N THR A 969 -25.16 -16.00 3.57
CA THR A 969 -23.71 -16.11 3.79
C THR A 969 -22.86 -15.51 2.68
N SER A 970 -23.47 -15.01 1.59
CA SER A 970 -22.76 -14.49 0.40
C SER A 970 -21.76 -13.37 0.70
N ARG A 971 -21.99 -12.58 1.76
CA ARG A 971 -21.12 -11.48 2.19
C ARG A 971 -20.06 -11.89 3.22
N GLN A 972 -20.12 -13.10 3.77
CA GLN A 972 -19.33 -13.47 4.95
C GLN A 972 -17.82 -13.40 4.71
N ALA A 973 -17.33 -13.83 3.54
CA ALA A 973 -15.91 -13.73 3.22
C ALA A 973 -15.43 -12.26 3.11
N ALA A 974 -16.25 -11.38 2.53
CA ALA A 974 -15.95 -9.95 2.47
C ALA A 974 -15.98 -9.31 3.87
N GLN A 975 -16.99 -9.68 4.67
CA GLN A 975 -17.13 -9.25 6.06
C GLN A 975 -15.92 -9.62 6.90
N GLN A 976 -15.42 -10.86 6.82
CA GLN A 976 -14.23 -11.30 7.57
C GLN A 976 -12.96 -10.51 7.20
N ARG A 977 -12.74 -10.26 5.90
CA ARG A 977 -11.62 -9.42 5.44
C ARG A 977 -11.75 -7.98 5.96
N TRP A 978 -12.96 -7.43 5.93
CA TRP A 978 -13.23 -6.09 6.41
C TRP A 978 -13.06 -5.99 7.93
N ILE A 979 -13.50 -6.97 8.72
CA ILE A 979 -13.26 -7.03 10.17
C ILE A 979 -11.75 -7.04 10.45
N ALA A 980 -10.99 -7.92 9.79
CA ALA A 980 -9.55 -8.02 9.99
C ALA A 980 -8.81 -6.70 9.71
N ARG A 981 -9.26 -5.94 8.69
CA ARG A 981 -8.69 -4.64 8.31
C ARG A 981 -9.11 -3.51 9.25
N ASN A 982 -10.34 -3.54 9.75
CA ASN A 982 -10.92 -2.45 10.55
C ASN A 982 -10.91 -2.74 12.05
N ALA A 983 -10.39 -3.89 12.51
CA ALA A 983 -10.23 -4.16 13.93
C ALA A 983 -9.36 -3.07 14.58
N TRP A 984 -9.70 -2.65 15.80
CA TRP A 984 -8.99 -1.57 16.49
C TRP A 984 -7.45 -1.71 16.51
N PRO A 985 -6.85 -2.88 16.76
CA PRO A 985 -5.39 -3.04 16.66
C PRO A 985 -4.84 -2.74 15.26
N ALA A 986 -5.53 -3.17 14.20
CA ALA A 986 -5.10 -2.92 12.82
C ALA A 986 -5.24 -1.42 12.45
N VAL A 987 -6.31 -0.77 12.91
CA VAL A 987 -6.52 0.67 12.70
C VAL A 987 -5.48 1.49 13.47
N ALA A 988 -5.15 1.09 14.71
CA ALA A 988 -4.08 1.70 15.51
C ALA A 988 -2.71 1.55 14.85
N ASP A 989 -2.39 0.35 14.37
CA ASP A 989 -1.14 0.10 13.64
C ASP A 989 -1.05 0.97 12.37
N ARG A 990 -2.15 1.11 11.62
CA ARG A 990 -2.19 2.01 10.46
C ARG A 990 -2.02 3.47 10.89
N PHE A 991 -2.70 3.89 11.95
CA PHE A 991 -2.63 5.24 12.49
C PHE A 991 -1.19 5.65 12.82
N GLU A 992 -0.47 4.83 13.59
CA GLU A 992 0.94 5.06 13.92
C GLU A 992 1.80 5.18 12.66
N ARG A 993 1.61 4.28 11.67
CA ARG A 993 2.36 4.34 10.41
C ARG A 993 2.09 5.61 9.62
N VAL A 994 0.85 6.10 9.62
CA VAL A 994 0.48 7.36 8.96
C VAL A 994 1.13 8.55 9.68
N LEU A 995 1.12 8.59 11.02
CA LEU A 995 1.83 9.63 11.78
C LEU A 995 3.33 9.63 11.46
N ARG A 996 3.98 8.46 11.41
CA ARG A 996 5.38 8.34 10.98
C ARG A 996 5.57 8.84 9.55
N ALA A 997 4.71 8.42 8.62
CA ALA A 997 4.78 8.84 7.23
C ALA A 997 4.65 10.37 7.08
N LEU A 998 3.81 11.01 7.89
CA LEU A 998 3.64 12.46 7.95
C LEU A 998 4.85 13.19 8.56
N LEU A 999 5.46 12.64 9.62
CA LEU A 999 6.70 13.21 10.20
C LEU A 999 7.90 13.08 9.25
N ILE A 1000 7.94 11.99 8.48
CA ILE A 1000 8.96 11.76 7.45
C ILE A 1000 8.72 12.64 6.21
N ASN A 1001 7.46 12.84 5.84
CA ASN A 1001 7.01 13.59 4.66
C ASN A 1001 6.04 14.69 5.09
N PRO A 1002 6.52 15.74 5.78
CA PRO A 1002 5.65 16.83 6.20
C PRO A 1002 4.98 17.44 4.96
N PRO A 1003 3.67 17.73 5.03
CA PRO A 1003 2.98 18.37 3.91
C PRO A 1003 3.60 19.74 3.61
N GLU A 1004 3.68 20.08 2.32
CA GLU A 1004 4.17 21.41 1.90
C GLU A 1004 3.31 22.51 2.56
N PRO A 1005 3.91 23.66 2.94
CA PRO A 1005 3.19 24.76 3.61
C PRO A 1005 2.01 25.29 2.81
#